data_AF-A0A954UDY1-F1
#
_entry.id   AF-A0A954UDY1-F1
#
_cell.length_a   1.000
_cell.length_b   1.000
_cell.length_c   1.000
_cell.angle_alpha   90.00
_cell.angle_beta   90.00
_cell.angle_gamma   90.00
#
_symmetry.space_group_name_H-M   'P 1'
#
loop_
_entity.id
_entity.type
_entity.pdbx_description
1 polymer ?
#
loop_
_entity_poly.entity_id
_entity_poly.type
_entity_poly.pdbx_seq_one_letter_code
_entity_poly.pdbx_strand_id
1 'polypeptide(L)'
;MRWLRFALAPIAMVAMAALPISAATIADSVADWSVDGTQGENGWFYGYYNLTNDTDAAFATDDFQPFLNDGTDVVVEDNLNQWNGNNWVLYRDTAATIGSETGPWTFISQTGGHPNGVNSAAPVLVDEPEQAEHWAIRRWVSSYAGEVSAISTLAHTNTACGNGTSVELYQNGTLVDKFSNTANTPLANTVGLTLAVGDVLDFALTPQGVDGARGDSCDGSDFSLMITDDPPPPPVTPPLADSINDWSVEGVQGEKNWYNGYYNFSQDVDQVYQAADFIAFDNLDGPAGGPVSPDGNHWNGTQWDLEASGGPWTELGQSNTHPNGENSAPNEEHWTVRRYVANDLTNTTPVEITWEMAKNNLNGNGVGGVLFVNGEQVDTATIAGNDGAGVVRKFYVNANPGDVIDLALTPNGNDGSDGSRNRLTLRTDLPDGPLYNPGERVADSVTEFSGVQGQDNWFYGYYDLRADAEDANGTYDVGDFIEYLNDDTNVVTNDETPGAWLDSENHWDGAKWDLLANASAGPWTELTATGGHPAANGQGTPEVQWTVRRWVSDEEGEFSIEGLLNNGSADGDGTIGRIFVDGTEVWSELSNGTSVPVDLLVNLAVGSVVDFAIDPDGAGNYNVADPTSVDLIADGNDGTTFYFTISHAPILFVPTGGLPGDFNGDGQLDAADIDALTMESATGGNGAIYDLNNDSKVDQLDITRWIRDLKNSWVGDANLDGQFNTSDLVVLFSAGTYENGAAAVWSTGDFTGDGLFTTTDLVAALSDGGYEAGERAAVAAVPEPSSILLLAAGLLGLAARRRR
;
A
#
# COMPACT_ATOMS: atom_id res chain seq x y z
N MET A 1 4.83 51.41 -22.33
CA MET A 1 3.68 50.73 -21.70
C MET A 1 4.12 49.30 -21.40
N ARG A 2 4.51 49.06 -20.15
CA ARG A 2 4.91 47.74 -19.64
C ARG A 2 3.65 46.99 -19.22
N TRP A 3 3.45 45.79 -19.74
CA TRP A 3 2.55 44.81 -19.14
C TRP A 3 3.45 43.76 -18.49
N LEU A 4 3.58 43.83 -17.16
CA LEU A 4 4.10 42.74 -16.35
C LEU A 4 3.09 41.60 -16.46
N ARG A 5 3.50 40.47 -17.05
CA ARG A 5 2.83 39.18 -16.83
C ARG A 5 3.62 38.49 -15.72
N PHE A 6 3.00 38.36 -14.55
CA PHE A 6 3.47 37.43 -13.53
C PHE A 6 3.21 36.03 -14.07
N ALA A 7 4.28 35.30 -14.38
CA ALA A 7 4.20 33.85 -14.45
C ALA A 7 3.97 33.36 -13.01
N LEU A 8 2.82 32.74 -12.75
CA LEU A 8 2.67 31.87 -11.60
C LEU A 8 3.59 30.67 -11.86
N ALA A 9 4.67 30.58 -11.11
CA ALA A 9 5.43 29.34 -11.00
C ALA A 9 4.49 28.26 -10.43
N PRO A 10 4.49 27.03 -10.96
CA PRO A 10 3.83 25.93 -10.29
C PRO A 10 4.51 25.77 -8.92
N ILE A 11 3.71 25.82 -7.85
CA ILE A 11 4.15 25.40 -6.53
C ILE A 11 4.35 23.90 -6.68
N ALA A 12 5.61 23.47 -6.78
CA ALA A 12 5.96 22.08 -6.53
C ALA A 12 5.42 21.75 -5.14
N MET A 13 4.38 20.92 -5.08
CA MET A 13 4.05 20.19 -3.86
C MET A 13 5.23 19.25 -3.61
N VAL A 14 6.26 19.78 -2.98
CA VAL A 14 7.19 18.96 -2.21
C VAL A 14 6.29 18.30 -1.17
N ALA A 15 6.06 17.01 -1.30
CA ALA A 15 5.63 16.19 -0.18
C ALA A 15 6.66 16.43 0.92
N MET A 16 6.35 17.33 1.84
CA MET A 16 7.04 17.37 3.12
C MET A 16 6.81 16.00 3.71
N ALA A 17 7.80 15.11 3.60
CA ALA A 17 7.87 13.94 4.44
C ALA A 17 7.67 14.46 5.87
N ALA A 18 6.50 14.19 6.44
CA ALA A 18 6.26 14.48 7.84
C ALA A 18 7.39 13.79 8.60
N LEU A 19 8.23 14.60 9.26
CA LEU A 19 9.17 14.06 10.23
C LEU A 19 8.35 13.16 11.16
N PRO A 20 8.74 11.89 11.41
CA PRO A 20 7.96 11.02 12.26
C PRO A 20 7.78 11.71 13.60
N ILE A 21 6.54 12.11 13.89
CA ILE A 21 6.15 12.58 15.21
C ILE A 21 6.30 11.35 16.09
N SER A 22 7.24 11.37 17.02
CA SER A 22 7.34 10.32 18.03
C SER A 22 6.03 10.28 18.79
N ALA A 23 5.37 9.12 18.82
CA ALA A 23 4.19 8.85 19.64
C ALA A 23 4.38 9.42 21.05
N ALA A 24 3.41 10.20 21.54
CA ALA A 24 3.39 10.70 22.90
C ALA A 24 2.78 9.64 23.84
N THR A 25 3.44 9.41 24.97
CA THR A 25 2.89 8.57 26.04
C THR A 25 1.77 9.31 26.78
N ILE A 26 0.58 8.71 26.80
CA ILE A 26 -0.61 9.22 27.49
C ILE A 26 -0.61 8.77 28.96
N ALA A 27 -0.25 7.51 29.22
CA ALA A 27 -0.14 6.95 30.57
C ALA A 27 0.84 5.77 30.60
N ASP A 28 1.56 5.60 31.69
CA ASP A 28 2.51 4.51 31.91
C ASP A 28 2.47 4.05 33.38
N SER A 29 2.01 2.83 33.60
CA SER A 29 1.81 2.26 34.94
C SER A 29 3.06 2.16 35.82
N VAL A 30 4.26 2.25 35.24
CA VAL A 30 5.56 2.20 35.93
C VAL A 30 6.05 3.62 36.21
N ALA A 31 6.00 4.50 35.20
CA ALA A 31 6.45 5.89 35.33
C ALA A 31 5.51 6.71 36.22
N ASP A 32 4.21 6.45 36.15
CA ASP A 32 3.16 7.16 36.88
C ASP A 32 2.89 6.60 38.28
N TRP A 33 3.68 5.60 38.72
CA TRP A 33 3.49 4.89 39.98
C TRP A 33 3.46 5.81 41.21
N SER A 34 2.48 5.58 42.10
CA SER A 34 2.38 6.30 43.36
C SER A 34 3.42 5.84 44.38
N VAL A 35 4.36 6.72 44.73
CA VAL A 35 5.45 6.41 45.68
C VAL A 35 5.02 6.43 47.15
N ASP A 36 3.85 7.00 47.46
CA ASP A 36 3.30 7.07 48.81
C ASP A 36 2.00 6.26 48.99
N GLY A 37 1.61 5.49 47.96
CA GLY A 37 0.44 4.62 48.01
C GLY A 37 -0.87 5.39 47.91
N THR A 38 -0.89 6.51 47.19
CA THR A 38 -2.10 7.28 46.90
C THR A 38 -2.88 6.62 45.76
N GLN A 39 -4.15 6.30 46.00
CA GLN A 39 -5.05 5.80 44.95
C GLN A 39 -5.49 6.95 44.03
N GLY A 40 -5.52 6.69 42.72
CA GLY A 40 -5.96 7.64 41.68
C GLY A 40 -4.91 8.65 41.23
N GLU A 41 -3.66 8.52 41.69
CA GLU A 41 -2.56 9.37 41.21
C GLU A 41 -2.30 9.12 39.72
N ASN A 42 -2.29 10.19 38.92
CA ASN A 42 -2.20 10.14 37.44
C ASN A 42 -3.27 9.25 36.77
N GLY A 43 -4.43 9.05 37.43
CA GLY A 43 -5.50 8.19 36.94
C GLY A 43 -5.32 6.71 37.27
N TRP A 44 -4.23 6.31 37.93
CA TRP A 44 -3.95 4.91 38.29
C TRP A 44 -4.51 4.52 39.66
N PHE A 45 -5.16 3.37 39.70
CA PHE A 45 -5.66 2.70 40.89
C PHE A 45 -5.08 1.28 40.96
N TYR A 46 -4.84 0.81 42.18
CA TYR A 46 -4.22 -0.51 42.41
C TYR A 46 -5.12 -1.34 43.31
N GLY A 47 -5.33 -2.58 42.93
CA GLY A 47 -6.28 -3.44 43.63
C GLY A 47 -6.15 -4.88 43.23
N TYR A 48 -7.21 -5.63 43.51
CA TYR A 48 -7.31 -7.02 43.15
C TYR A 48 -8.73 -7.40 42.78
N TYR A 49 -8.87 -8.50 42.08
CA TYR A 49 -10.14 -9.17 41.84
C TYR A 49 -10.12 -10.52 42.56
N ASN A 50 -11.23 -10.89 43.22
CA ASN A 50 -11.36 -12.16 43.93
C ASN A 50 -12.29 -13.09 43.16
N LEU A 51 -11.70 -13.91 42.29
CA LEU A 51 -12.40 -14.87 41.44
C LEU A 51 -13.18 -15.91 42.26
N THR A 52 -12.68 -16.30 43.43
CA THR A 52 -13.37 -17.30 44.28
C THR A 52 -14.71 -16.78 44.81
N ASN A 53 -14.82 -15.48 45.05
CA ASN A 53 -16.06 -14.86 45.53
C ASN A 53 -16.98 -14.41 44.40
N ASP A 54 -16.54 -14.53 43.15
CA ASP A 54 -17.33 -14.19 41.99
C ASP A 54 -18.13 -15.41 41.50
N THR A 55 -19.43 -15.24 41.40
CA THR A 55 -20.37 -16.32 41.11
C THR A 55 -20.46 -16.69 39.63
N ASP A 56 -20.13 -15.77 38.73
CA ASP A 56 -20.14 -16.04 37.28
C ASP A 56 -18.74 -16.27 36.69
N ALA A 57 -17.69 -15.97 37.47
CA ALA A 57 -16.29 -16.16 37.13
C ALA A 57 -15.87 -15.37 35.88
N ALA A 58 -16.46 -14.19 35.67
CA ALA A 58 -16.17 -13.28 34.59
C ALA A 58 -15.93 -11.87 35.14
N PHE A 59 -14.71 -11.37 34.96
CA PHE A 59 -14.36 -10.04 35.46
C PHE A 59 -15.22 -8.94 34.80
N ALA A 60 -15.86 -8.12 35.63
CA ALA A 60 -16.49 -6.86 35.27
C ALA A 60 -15.87 -5.70 36.05
N THR A 61 -16.10 -4.47 35.58
CA THR A 61 -15.52 -3.25 36.18
C THR A 61 -15.83 -3.09 37.68
N ASP A 62 -16.98 -3.58 38.13
CA ASP A 62 -17.42 -3.50 39.53
C ASP A 62 -16.75 -4.53 40.45
N ASP A 63 -16.05 -5.54 39.90
CA ASP A 63 -15.40 -6.60 40.68
C ASP A 63 -14.01 -6.19 41.22
N PHE A 64 -13.47 -5.08 40.72
CA PHE A 64 -12.22 -4.50 41.18
C PHE A 64 -12.35 -4.01 42.64
N GLN A 65 -11.51 -4.57 43.51
CA GLN A 65 -11.39 -4.17 44.90
C GLN A 65 -10.12 -3.34 45.08
N PRO A 66 -10.22 -2.03 45.34
CA PRO A 66 -9.05 -1.19 45.56
C PRO A 66 -8.35 -1.56 46.87
N PHE A 67 -7.01 -1.52 46.86
CA PHE A 67 -6.25 -1.57 48.10
C PHE A 67 -6.47 -0.31 48.95
N LEU A 68 -6.47 -0.46 50.26
CA LEU A 68 -6.70 0.61 51.23
C LEU A 68 -5.36 1.08 51.82
N ASN A 69 -5.23 2.39 52.03
CA ASN A 69 -4.07 3.00 52.66
C ASN A 69 -4.52 3.96 53.76
N ASP A 70 -4.12 3.68 55.01
CA ASP A 70 -4.43 4.53 56.18
C ASP A 70 -3.30 5.51 56.55
N GLY A 71 -2.20 5.49 55.77
CA GLY A 71 -1.02 6.34 55.95
C GLY A 71 -0.04 5.86 57.03
N THR A 72 -0.20 4.63 57.54
CA THR A 72 0.69 4.09 58.58
C THR A 72 1.92 3.36 58.05
N ASP A 73 1.96 3.06 56.74
CA ASP A 73 2.95 2.19 56.06
C ASP A 73 3.10 0.80 56.70
N VAL A 74 2.13 0.38 57.53
CA VAL A 74 2.13 -0.90 58.23
C VAL A 74 0.91 -1.68 57.80
N VAL A 75 1.12 -2.78 57.07
CA VAL A 75 0.05 -3.69 56.66
C VAL A 75 -0.56 -4.35 57.90
N VAL A 76 -1.89 -4.28 58.03
CA VAL A 76 -2.63 -4.81 59.20
C VAL A 76 -3.68 -5.83 58.78
N GLU A 77 -3.89 -6.84 59.63
CA GLU A 77 -4.69 -8.05 59.33
C GLU A 77 -6.18 -7.77 59.06
N ASP A 78 -6.74 -6.67 59.56
CA ASP A 78 -8.18 -6.34 59.46
C ASP A 78 -8.57 -5.56 58.18
N ASN A 79 -7.77 -5.67 57.10
CA ASN A 79 -7.98 -4.94 55.84
C ASN A 79 -8.04 -3.41 55.98
N LEU A 80 -7.45 -2.84 57.03
CA LEU A 80 -7.45 -1.38 57.23
C LEU A 80 -6.33 -0.67 56.47
N ASN A 81 -5.24 -1.38 56.15
CA ASN A 81 -4.12 -0.88 55.34
C ASN A 81 -3.41 -2.04 54.62
N GLN A 82 -3.22 -1.91 53.30
CA GLN A 82 -2.47 -2.82 52.44
C GLN A 82 -1.23 -2.14 51.82
N TRP A 83 -0.87 -0.94 52.26
CA TRP A 83 0.36 -0.27 51.83
C TRP A 83 1.50 -0.46 52.86
N ASN A 84 2.68 -0.90 52.40
CA ASN A 84 3.84 -1.13 53.26
C ASN A 84 4.95 -0.05 53.16
N GLY A 85 4.66 1.08 52.50
CA GLY A 85 5.63 2.12 52.19
C GLY A 85 6.32 1.97 50.83
N ASN A 86 6.12 0.86 50.11
CA ASN A 86 6.70 0.64 48.79
C ASN A 86 5.82 -0.17 47.83
N ASN A 87 5.06 -1.14 48.36
CA ASN A 87 4.21 -2.05 47.59
C ASN A 87 2.81 -2.11 48.21
N TRP A 88 1.82 -2.37 47.36
CA TRP A 88 0.49 -2.79 47.76
C TRP A 88 0.50 -4.30 48.01
N VAL A 89 0.11 -4.74 49.21
CA VAL A 89 0.19 -6.14 49.62
C VAL A 89 -1.09 -6.53 50.35
N LEU A 90 -1.84 -7.49 49.80
CA LEU A 90 -2.87 -8.20 50.54
C LEU A 90 -2.19 -9.20 51.49
N TYR A 91 -2.56 -9.14 52.76
CA TYR A 91 -1.82 -9.72 53.90
C TYR A 91 -1.36 -11.17 53.75
N ARG A 92 -0.25 -11.51 54.42
CA ARG A 92 0.28 -12.87 54.62
C ARG A 92 0.44 -13.14 56.11
N ASP A 93 -0.26 -14.14 56.62
CA ASP A 93 -0.19 -14.55 58.02
C ASP A 93 1.16 -15.23 58.31
N THR A 94 2.07 -14.47 58.92
CA THR A 94 3.31 -15.03 59.47
C THR A 94 3.06 -15.47 60.90
N ALA A 95 2.52 -16.68 61.08
CA ALA A 95 2.52 -17.31 62.39
C ALA A 95 3.97 -17.31 62.94
N ALA A 96 4.14 -16.87 64.19
CA ALA A 96 5.43 -16.66 64.86
C ALA A 96 6.28 -17.95 65.10
N THR A 97 6.03 -19.02 64.35
CA THR A 97 6.79 -20.28 64.39
C THR A 97 7.02 -20.78 62.95
N ILE A 98 8.20 -20.45 62.42
CA ILE A 98 8.97 -21.13 61.36
C ILE A 98 8.20 -22.13 60.49
N GLY A 99 7.82 -21.73 59.27
CA GLY A 99 7.88 -22.60 58.08
C GLY A 99 6.65 -22.77 57.20
N SER A 100 5.47 -22.24 57.54
CA SER A 100 4.31 -22.26 56.64
C SER A 100 3.69 -20.88 56.53
N GLU A 101 3.78 -20.32 55.33
CA GLU A 101 3.19 -19.07 54.91
C GLU A 101 1.68 -19.33 54.70
N THR A 102 0.80 -18.60 55.40
CA THR A 102 -0.66 -18.82 55.34
C THR A 102 -1.38 -17.54 54.93
N GLY A 103 -2.45 -17.62 54.13
CA GLY A 103 -3.17 -16.45 53.57
C GLY A 103 -2.78 -16.11 52.12
N PRO A 104 -3.59 -15.29 51.43
CA PRO A 104 -3.39 -14.96 50.01
C PRO A 104 -2.15 -14.09 49.79
N TRP A 105 -1.28 -14.44 48.84
CA TRP A 105 -0.10 -13.66 48.50
C TRP A 105 -0.32 -12.84 47.22
N THR A 106 -1.15 -11.81 47.33
CA THR A 106 -1.43 -10.85 46.23
C THR A 106 -0.69 -9.56 46.49
N PHE A 107 0.17 -9.13 45.57
CA PHE A 107 0.82 -7.82 45.71
C PHE A 107 1.12 -7.15 44.37
N ILE A 108 1.31 -5.84 44.41
CA ILE A 108 1.74 -5.00 43.30
C ILE A 108 2.86 -4.08 43.77
N SER A 109 3.93 -4.01 42.99
CA SER A 109 5.03 -3.05 43.11
C SER A 109 5.09 -2.14 41.88
N GLN A 110 6.01 -1.18 41.85
CA GLN A 110 6.17 -0.30 40.69
C GLN A 110 6.32 -1.06 39.35
N THR A 111 7.17 -2.09 39.31
CA THR A 111 7.48 -2.82 38.07
C THR A 111 6.78 -4.18 37.94
N GLY A 112 6.19 -4.68 39.02
CA GLY A 112 5.73 -6.07 39.04
C GLY A 112 4.65 -6.37 40.07
N GLY A 113 4.45 -7.64 40.34
CA GLY A 113 3.44 -8.12 41.28
C GLY A 113 3.42 -9.64 41.39
N HIS A 114 2.44 -10.13 42.13
CA HIS A 114 2.19 -11.55 42.32
C HIS A 114 0.68 -11.77 42.45
N PRO A 115 0.07 -12.65 41.64
CA PRO A 115 -1.30 -13.09 41.83
C PRO A 115 -1.38 -14.16 42.91
N ASN A 116 -2.56 -14.43 43.47
CA ASN A 116 -2.75 -15.57 44.38
C ASN A 116 -3.59 -16.67 43.70
N GLY A 117 -3.12 -17.90 43.77
CA GLY A 117 -3.67 -19.06 43.08
C GLY A 117 -4.42 -20.02 44.01
N VAL A 118 -4.92 -21.11 43.43
CA VAL A 118 -5.79 -22.10 44.13
C VAL A 118 -5.04 -22.98 45.16
N ASN A 119 -3.72 -22.88 45.24
CA ASN A 119 -2.84 -23.70 46.09
C ASN A 119 -2.45 -23.04 47.42
N SER A 120 -2.89 -21.80 47.68
CA SER A 120 -2.61 -21.11 48.94
C SER A 120 -3.41 -21.69 50.11
N ALA A 121 -2.79 -21.78 51.28
CA ALA A 121 -3.45 -22.25 52.51
C ALA A 121 -4.33 -21.14 53.10
N ALA A 122 -5.48 -21.50 53.67
CA ALA A 122 -6.38 -20.55 54.32
C ALA A 122 -5.67 -19.75 55.44
N PRO A 123 -6.07 -18.48 55.69
CA PRO A 123 -5.52 -17.67 56.79
C PRO A 123 -5.72 -18.33 58.16
N VAL A 124 -4.79 -18.12 59.12
CA VAL A 124 -4.86 -18.75 60.45
C VAL A 124 -5.73 -17.93 61.42
N LEU A 125 -5.88 -16.63 61.19
CA LEU A 125 -6.48 -15.69 62.14
C LEU A 125 -7.80 -15.03 61.70
N VAL A 126 -8.29 -15.31 60.49
CA VAL A 126 -9.54 -14.73 59.97
C VAL A 126 -10.63 -15.81 59.93
N ASP A 127 -11.87 -15.50 60.32
CA ASP A 127 -13.03 -16.40 60.24
C ASP A 127 -13.44 -16.73 58.77
N GLU A 128 -12.58 -16.45 57.79
CA GLU A 128 -12.75 -16.70 56.35
C GLU A 128 -12.23 -18.12 56.00
N PRO A 129 -13.11 -19.07 55.65
CA PRO A 129 -12.75 -20.49 55.66
C PRO A 129 -12.09 -21.02 54.36
N GLU A 130 -11.78 -20.19 53.36
CA GLU A 130 -11.49 -20.71 52.01
C GLU A 130 -10.23 -20.17 51.32
N GLN A 131 -9.67 -20.98 50.42
CA GLN A 131 -8.60 -20.60 49.50
C GLN A 131 -9.18 -19.62 48.47
N ALA A 132 -8.59 -18.43 48.31
CA ALA A 132 -9.12 -17.41 47.42
C ALA A 132 -8.17 -17.15 46.26
N GLU A 133 -8.63 -17.27 45.01
CA GLU A 133 -7.86 -16.89 43.83
C GLU A 133 -7.99 -15.38 43.60
N HIS A 134 -6.85 -14.68 43.57
CA HIS A 134 -6.80 -13.23 43.41
C HIS A 134 -5.95 -12.83 42.22
N TRP A 135 -6.48 -11.91 41.41
CA TRP A 135 -5.74 -11.29 40.33
C TRP A 135 -5.30 -9.91 40.76
N ALA A 136 -4.03 -9.58 40.55
CA ALA A 136 -3.49 -8.27 40.91
C ALA A 136 -3.75 -7.28 39.76
N ILE A 137 -4.43 -6.17 40.01
CA ILE A 137 -4.92 -5.27 38.96
C ILE A 137 -4.30 -3.89 39.06
N ARG A 138 -3.78 -3.40 37.92
CA ARG A 138 -3.50 -1.99 37.67
C ARG A 138 -4.68 -1.44 36.86
N ARG A 139 -5.45 -0.52 37.45
CA ARG A 139 -6.58 0.15 36.80
C ARG A 139 -6.16 1.55 36.40
N TRP A 140 -6.47 1.97 35.18
CA TRP A 140 -6.35 3.36 34.74
C TRP A 140 -7.71 3.91 34.34
N VAL A 141 -8.03 5.13 34.78
CA VAL A 141 -9.23 5.85 34.36
C VAL A 141 -8.81 6.93 33.37
N SER A 142 -9.29 6.81 32.14
CA SER A 142 -8.85 7.62 31.01
C SER A 142 -9.15 9.10 31.22
N SER A 143 -8.13 9.93 31.11
CA SER A 143 -8.25 11.37 30.94
C SER A 143 -8.25 11.79 29.47
N TYR A 144 -8.20 10.83 28.54
CA TYR A 144 -8.01 11.03 27.10
C TYR A 144 -9.23 10.53 26.32
N ALA A 145 -9.51 11.15 25.17
CA ALA A 145 -10.46 10.66 24.19
C ALA A 145 -9.81 10.62 22.81
N GLY A 146 -10.00 9.51 22.10
CA GLY A 146 -9.41 9.25 20.79
C GLY A 146 -8.81 7.85 20.67
N GLU A 147 -8.28 7.56 19.48
CA GLU A 147 -7.57 6.32 19.18
C GLU A 147 -6.21 6.27 19.88
N VAL A 148 -5.86 5.12 20.45
CA VAL A 148 -4.60 4.89 21.17
C VAL A 148 -4.05 3.49 20.91
N SER A 149 -2.76 3.30 21.14
CA SER A 149 -2.18 1.96 21.38
C SER A 149 -2.05 1.69 22.86
N ALA A 150 -2.51 0.52 23.32
CA ALA A 150 -2.23 -0.03 24.63
C ALA A 150 -1.18 -1.15 24.51
N ILE A 151 -0.02 -0.92 25.13
CA ILE A 151 1.14 -1.81 25.11
C ILE A 151 1.24 -2.51 26.47
N SER A 152 0.87 -3.79 26.49
CA SER A 152 0.92 -4.66 27.65
C SER A 152 2.23 -5.43 27.66
N THR A 153 2.96 -5.45 28.77
CA THR A 153 4.22 -6.20 28.92
C THR A 153 4.16 -7.15 30.12
N LEU A 154 4.71 -8.37 29.96
CA LEU A 154 4.79 -9.39 31.01
C LEU A 154 6.13 -10.15 30.96
N ALA A 155 6.79 -10.29 32.10
CA ALA A 155 7.95 -11.16 32.30
C ALA A 155 7.81 -11.98 33.59
N HIS A 156 8.04 -13.29 33.51
CA HIS A 156 8.01 -14.17 34.66
C HIS A 156 9.36 -14.15 35.39
N THR A 157 9.40 -13.59 36.60
CA THR A 157 10.68 -13.29 37.28
C THR A 157 11.30 -14.50 37.98
N ASN A 158 10.52 -15.55 38.25
CA ASN A 158 10.92 -16.66 39.12
C ASN A 158 11.02 -18.00 38.37
N THR A 159 11.77 -18.03 37.27
CA THR A 159 11.85 -19.12 36.28
C THR A 159 12.40 -20.47 36.79
N ALA A 160 12.70 -20.62 38.07
CA ALA A 160 13.22 -21.86 38.65
C ALA A 160 12.12 -22.88 38.99
N CYS A 161 10.86 -22.42 39.02
CA CYS A 161 9.64 -23.17 39.33
C CYS A 161 8.44 -22.44 38.72
N GLY A 162 7.24 -23.02 38.81
CA GLY A 162 6.01 -22.43 38.27
C GLY A 162 5.75 -22.79 36.80
N ASN A 163 4.54 -22.49 36.37
CA ASN A 163 4.01 -22.71 35.02
C ASN A 163 3.82 -21.37 34.26
N GLY A 164 4.42 -20.28 34.78
CA GLY A 164 4.29 -18.94 34.24
C GLY A 164 3.01 -18.24 34.73
N THR A 165 2.82 -17.00 34.29
CA THR A 165 1.64 -16.18 34.60
C THR A 165 0.98 -15.67 33.32
N SER A 166 -0.21 -15.12 33.46
CA SER A 166 -0.92 -14.44 32.37
C SER A 166 -1.28 -13.02 32.75
N VAL A 167 -1.38 -12.16 31.75
CA VAL A 167 -2.02 -10.85 31.87
C VAL A 167 -3.28 -10.80 31.02
N GLU A 168 -4.23 -10.01 31.47
CA GLU A 168 -5.50 -9.74 30.79
C GLU A 168 -5.76 -8.24 30.84
N LEU A 169 -6.07 -7.64 29.69
CA LEU A 169 -6.43 -6.23 29.58
C LEU A 169 -7.92 -6.13 29.25
N TYR A 170 -8.63 -5.32 30.02
CA TYR A 170 -10.06 -5.06 29.85
C TYR A 170 -10.32 -3.57 29.61
N GLN A 171 -11.22 -3.24 28.70
CA GLN A 171 -11.79 -1.89 28.54
C GLN A 171 -13.25 -1.91 28.98
N ASN A 172 -13.59 -1.12 30.00
CA ASN A 172 -14.94 -1.04 30.57
C ASN A 172 -15.53 -2.43 30.89
N GLY A 173 -14.69 -3.36 31.37
CA GLY A 173 -15.08 -4.74 31.70
C GLY A 173 -15.11 -5.71 30.50
N THR A 174 -14.82 -5.26 29.29
CA THR A 174 -14.71 -6.14 28.10
C THR A 174 -13.25 -6.53 27.87
N LEU A 175 -12.95 -7.82 27.78
CA LEU A 175 -11.60 -8.32 27.51
C LEU A 175 -11.15 -7.91 26.09
N VAL A 176 -10.00 -7.23 26.00
CA VAL A 176 -9.42 -6.75 24.72
C VAL A 176 -8.09 -7.41 24.39
N ASP A 177 -7.31 -7.87 25.39
CA ASP A 177 -6.06 -8.59 25.17
C ASP A 177 -5.79 -9.61 26.30
N LYS A 178 -5.12 -10.71 25.96
CA LYS A 178 -4.67 -11.74 26.91
C LYS A 178 -3.48 -12.53 26.38
N PHE A 179 -2.44 -12.66 27.18
CA PHE A 179 -1.32 -13.55 26.89
C PHE A 179 -0.59 -14.03 28.15
N SER A 180 0.24 -15.05 27.98
CA SER A 180 0.95 -15.73 29.07
C SER A 180 2.45 -15.79 28.81
N ASN A 181 3.26 -15.81 29.86
CA ASN A 181 4.72 -15.93 29.75
C ASN A 181 5.31 -16.81 30.87
N THR A 182 6.29 -17.66 30.52
CA THR A 182 7.07 -18.50 31.46
C THR A 182 8.52 -18.06 31.60
N ALA A 183 8.98 -17.14 30.76
CA ALA A 183 10.37 -16.69 30.72
C ALA A 183 10.53 -15.33 31.42
N ASN A 184 11.76 -15.07 31.88
CA ASN A 184 12.15 -13.75 32.40
C ASN A 184 12.43 -12.73 31.29
N THR A 185 12.40 -13.15 30.02
CA THR A 185 12.41 -12.24 28.88
C THR A 185 11.03 -11.59 28.77
N PRO A 186 10.93 -10.25 28.81
CA PRO A 186 9.66 -9.56 28.64
C PRO A 186 9.03 -9.89 27.28
N LEU A 187 7.75 -10.25 27.31
CA LEU A 187 6.89 -10.35 26.15
C LEU A 187 5.96 -9.15 26.18
N ALA A 188 5.83 -8.45 25.06
CA ALA A 188 4.92 -7.33 24.91
C ALA A 188 3.88 -7.62 23.83
N ASN A 189 2.66 -7.13 24.03
CA ASN A 189 1.61 -7.13 23.03
C ASN A 189 1.03 -5.71 22.90
N THR A 190 0.57 -5.34 21.70
CA THR A 190 0.01 -4.01 21.42
C THR A 190 -1.39 -4.18 20.83
N VAL A 191 -2.38 -3.48 21.40
CA VAL A 191 -3.77 -3.45 20.93
C VAL A 191 -4.21 -2.01 20.70
N GLY A 192 -4.96 -1.77 19.62
CA GLY A 192 -5.58 -0.48 19.34
C GLY A 192 -6.89 -0.34 20.09
N LEU A 193 -7.13 0.83 20.71
CA LEU A 193 -8.34 1.12 21.46
C LEU A 193 -8.86 2.52 21.10
N THR A 194 -10.17 2.65 20.96
CA THR A 194 -10.85 3.95 20.99
C THR A 194 -11.22 4.26 22.44
N LEU A 195 -10.69 5.35 23.00
CA LEU A 195 -11.02 5.76 24.37
C LEU A 195 -11.98 6.96 24.40
N ALA A 196 -12.85 6.98 25.42
CA ALA A 196 -13.53 8.18 25.89
C ALA A 196 -12.93 8.65 27.24
N VAL A 197 -13.09 9.94 27.56
CA VAL A 197 -12.74 10.43 28.90
C VAL A 197 -13.64 9.74 29.93
N GLY A 198 -13.02 9.09 30.91
CA GLY A 198 -13.70 8.30 31.93
C GLY A 198 -13.72 6.79 31.67
N ASP A 199 -13.28 6.32 30.49
CA ASP A 199 -13.12 4.89 30.24
C ASP A 199 -12.16 4.25 31.24
N VAL A 200 -12.43 3.00 31.59
CA VAL A 200 -11.63 2.23 32.56
C VAL A 200 -10.85 1.15 31.83
N LEU A 201 -9.52 1.17 31.99
CA LEU A 201 -8.63 0.09 31.56
C LEU A 201 -8.15 -0.70 32.77
N ASP A 202 -8.50 -1.98 32.84
CA ASP A 202 -8.07 -2.90 33.90
C ASP A 202 -7.02 -3.87 33.36
N PHE A 203 -5.78 -3.75 33.83
CA PHE A 203 -4.69 -4.65 33.48
C PHE A 203 -4.41 -5.61 34.63
N ALA A 204 -4.91 -6.83 34.49
CA ALA A 204 -4.90 -7.86 35.51
C ALA A 204 -3.76 -8.85 35.30
N LEU A 205 -2.96 -9.10 36.34
CA LEU A 205 -2.03 -10.22 36.44
C LEU A 205 -2.75 -11.40 37.11
N THR A 206 -2.82 -12.54 36.44
CA THR A 206 -3.56 -13.73 36.87
C THR A 206 -2.61 -14.90 37.15
N PRO A 207 -2.97 -15.84 38.07
CA PRO A 207 -2.14 -17.00 38.40
C PRO A 207 -2.26 -18.13 37.36
N GLN A 208 -2.93 -17.86 36.22
CA GLN A 208 -3.06 -18.85 35.15
C GLN A 208 -1.74 -18.94 34.40
N GLY A 209 -1.06 -20.08 34.47
CA GLY A 209 0.13 -20.34 33.67
C GLY A 209 -0.18 -20.77 32.23
N VAL A 210 0.87 -20.99 31.43
CA VAL A 210 0.74 -21.35 30.00
C VAL A 210 0.08 -22.71 29.77
N ASP A 211 0.10 -23.59 30.76
CA ASP A 211 -0.57 -24.90 30.74
C ASP A 211 -2.03 -24.83 31.21
N GLY A 212 -2.51 -23.63 31.55
CA GLY A 212 -3.85 -23.37 32.05
C GLY A 212 -4.07 -23.69 33.53
N ALA A 213 -3.07 -24.22 34.25
CA ALA A 213 -3.18 -24.42 35.69
C ALA A 213 -3.08 -23.08 36.43
N ARG A 214 -3.83 -22.95 37.53
CA ARG A 214 -4.00 -21.69 38.30
C ARG A 214 -3.28 -21.71 39.65
N GLY A 215 -2.18 -22.46 39.72
CA GLY A 215 -1.38 -22.55 40.92
C GLY A 215 -0.31 -21.47 40.93
N ASP A 216 -0.19 -20.70 41.99
CA ASP A 216 0.69 -19.51 42.09
C ASP A 216 2.13 -19.79 42.53
N SER A 217 2.55 -21.05 42.45
CA SER A 217 3.87 -21.45 42.92
C SER A 217 4.95 -20.81 42.05
N CYS A 218 5.57 -19.75 42.56
CA CYS A 218 6.62 -18.96 41.90
C CYS A 218 6.11 -17.95 40.85
N ASP A 219 4.90 -17.42 40.99
CA ASP A 219 4.25 -16.55 39.98
C ASP A 219 4.60 -15.05 40.06
N GLY A 220 5.72 -14.72 40.69
CA GLY A 220 6.25 -13.35 40.70
C GLY A 220 6.53 -12.88 39.28
N SER A 221 5.97 -11.74 38.89
CA SER A 221 6.04 -11.25 37.51
C SER A 221 6.30 -9.75 37.46
N ASP A 222 7.11 -9.31 36.50
CA ASP A 222 7.14 -7.92 36.08
C ASP A 222 6.03 -7.73 35.05
N PHE A 223 5.19 -6.72 35.23
CA PHE A 223 4.09 -6.44 34.30
C PHE A 223 3.75 -4.95 34.30
N SER A 224 3.52 -4.40 33.11
CA SER A 224 3.23 -2.98 32.90
C SER A 224 2.27 -2.77 31.74
N LEU A 225 1.44 -1.73 31.85
CA LEU A 225 0.65 -1.18 30.77
C LEU A 225 1.15 0.23 30.43
N MET A 226 1.35 0.50 29.14
CA MET A 226 1.65 1.82 28.59
C MET A 226 0.62 2.16 27.51
N ILE A 227 0.19 3.42 27.45
CA ILE A 227 -0.82 3.91 26.50
C ILE A 227 -0.21 5.07 25.71
N THR A 228 -0.31 5.05 24.38
CA THR A 228 0.26 6.06 23.47
C THR A 228 -0.77 6.57 22.47
N ASP A 229 -0.60 7.81 21.99
CA ASP A 229 -1.49 8.45 20.99
C ASP A 229 -1.24 8.00 19.53
N ASP A 230 -0.50 6.92 19.35
CA ASP A 230 -0.18 6.30 18.07
C ASP A 230 -0.98 5.00 17.94
N PRO A 231 -2.14 5.00 17.29
CA PRO A 231 -2.92 3.78 17.11
C PRO A 231 -2.17 2.79 16.22
N PRO A 232 -2.30 1.47 16.46
CA PRO A 232 -1.72 0.51 15.55
C PRO A 232 -2.41 0.63 14.19
N PRO A 233 -1.70 0.38 13.07
CA PRO A 233 -2.34 0.37 11.77
C PRO A 233 -3.54 -0.60 11.80
N PRO A 234 -4.65 -0.27 11.13
CA PRO A 234 -5.83 -1.11 11.11
C PRO A 234 -5.45 -2.55 10.69
N PRO A 235 -6.12 -3.57 11.26
CA PRO A 235 -5.83 -4.95 10.89
C PRO A 235 -5.91 -5.10 9.38
N VAL A 236 -4.87 -5.69 8.78
CA VAL A 236 -4.77 -5.83 7.32
C VAL A 236 -5.97 -6.62 6.81
N THR A 237 -6.86 -5.95 6.08
CA THR A 237 -7.97 -6.59 5.40
C THR A 237 -7.40 -7.63 4.44
N PRO A 238 -7.86 -8.90 4.50
CA PRO A 238 -7.46 -9.88 3.49
C PRO A 238 -7.78 -9.35 2.09
N PRO A 239 -6.90 -9.57 1.09
CA PRO A 239 -7.20 -9.14 -0.26
C PRO A 239 -8.50 -9.79 -0.75
N LEU A 240 -9.22 -9.10 -1.64
CA LEU A 240 -10.39 -9.64 -2.34
C LEU A 240 -10.02 -10.94 -3.08
N ALA A 241 -8.84 -10.95 -3.72
CA ALA A 241 -8.30 -12.12 -4.40
C ALA A 241 -6.78 -12.08 -4.44
N ASP A 242 -6.13 -13.25 -4.38
CA ASP A 242 -4.67 -13.39 -4.45
C ASP A 242 -4.27 -14.69 -5.15
N SER A 243 -3.66 -14.58 -6.33
CA SER A 243 -3.37 -15.73 -7.18
C SER A 243 -2.45 -16.77 -6.55
N ILE A 244 -1.67 -16.41 -5.52
CA ILE A 244 -0.81 -17.34 -4.78
C ILE A 244 -1.62 -18.03 -3.68
N ASN A 245 -2.31 -17.26 -2.85
CA ASN A 245 -3.02 -17.78 -1.68
C ASN A 245 -4.33 -18.51 -2.06
N ASP A 246 -4.89 -18.18 -3.22
CA ASP A 246 -6.09 -18.80 -3.77
C ASP A 246 -5.80 -19.91 -4.77
N TRP A 247 -4.53 -20.25 -4.97
CA TRP A 247 -4.11 -21.30 -5.89
C TRP A 247 -4.82 -22.64 -5.63
N SER A 248 -5.35 -23.24 -6.70
CA SER A 248 -5.94 -24.57 -6.62
C SER A 248 -4.86 -25.64 -6.52
N VAL A 249 -4.75 -26.28 -5.36
CA VAL A 249 -3.86 -27.44 -5.15
C VAL A 249 -4.38 -28.71 -5.84
N GLU A 250 -5.61 -28.69 -6.34
CA GLU A 250 -6.26 -29.79 -7.04
C GLU A 250 -6.36 -29.55 -8.57
N GLY A 251 -5.87 -28.41 -9.08
CA GLY A 251 -5.97 -28.05 -10.49
C GLY A 251 -7.41 -27.88 -10.95
N VAL A 252 -8.24 -27.17 -10.17
CA VAL A 252 -9.64 -26.89 -10.47
C VAL A 252 -9.77 -25.49 -11.07
N GLN A 253 -10.40 -25.39 -12.23
CA GLN A 253 -10.75 -24.11 -12.86
C GLN A 253 -11.96 -23.47 -12.18
N GLY A 254 -11.92 -22.17 -11.95
CA GLY A 254 -12.97 -21.38 -11.28
C GLY A 254 -12.99 -21.52 -9.76
N GLU A 255 -12.04 -22.23 -9.15
CA GLU A 255 -11.92 -22.27 -7.69
C GLU A 255 -11.58 -20.87 -7.17
N LYS A 256 -12.39 -20.36 -6.24
CA LYS A 256 -12.30 -18.98 -5.73
C LYS A 256 -12.24 -17.94 -6.85
N ASN A 257 -13.00 -18.18 -7.93
CA ASN A 257 -13.07 -17.31 -9.10
C ASN A 257 -11.79 -17.22 -9.96
N TRP A 258 -10.78 -18.05 -9.71
CA TRP A 258 -9.54 -18.09 -10.48
C TRP A 258 -9.60 -19.09 -11.63
N TYR A 259 -9.11 -18.67 -12.79
CA TYR A 259 -8.89 -19.51 -13.96
C TYR A 259 -7.43 -19.37 -14.42
N ASN A 260 -6.85 -20.47 -14.86
CA ASN A 260 -5.46 -20.52 -15.31
C ASN A 260 -5.40 -21.04 -16.73
N GLY A 261 -4.68 -20.36 -17.60
CA GLY A 261 -4.68 -20.67 -19.02
C GLY A 261 -3.56 -19.97 -19.76
N TYR A 262 -3.77 -19.83 -21.06
CA TYR A 262 -2.85 -19.16 -21.96
C TYR A 262 -3.60 -18.49 -23.11
N TYR A 263 -2.90 -17.65 -23.83
CA TYR A 263 -3.31 -17.06 -25.10
C TYR A 263 -2.29 -17.49 -26.17
N ASN A 264 -2.78 -17.89 -27.34
CA ASN A 264 -1.94 -18.27 -28.47
C ASN A 264 -1.87 -17.11 -29.48
N PHE A 265 -0.85 -16.28 -29.32
CA PHE A 265 -0.63 -15.07 -30.13
C PHE A 265 -0.43 -15.42 -31.62
N SER A 266 0.29 -16.50 -31.93
CA SER A 266 0.55 -16.88 -33.32
C SER A 266 -0.69 -17.36 -34.08
N GLN A 267 -1.71 -17.86 -33.37
CA GLN A 267 -2.98 -18.29 -33.98
C GLN A 267 -4.04 -17.19 -34.02
N ASP A 268 -3.82 -16.10 -33.29
CA ASP A 268 -4.72 -14.96 -33.32
C ASP A 268 -4.50 -14.12 -34.60
N VAL A 269 -5.60 -13.74 -35.25
CA VAL A 269 -5.57 -13.14 -36.59
C VAL A 269 -5.20 -11.66 -36.53
N ASP A 270 -5.68 -10.94 -35.51
CA ASP A 270 -5.38 -9.53 -35.31
C ASP A 270 -4.26 -9.29 -34.31
N GLN A 271 -3.85 -10.34 -33.57
CA GLN A 271 -2.78 -10.29 -32.58
C GLN A 271 -3.08 -9.29 -31.45
N VAL A 272 -4.37 -9.13 -31.12
CA VAL A 272 -4.85 -8.27 -30.06
C VAL A 272 -5.66 -9.11 -29.09
N TYR A 273 -5.11 -9.34 -27.90
CA TYR A 273 -5.80 -10.11 -26.87
C TYR A 273 -7.19 -9.53 -26.53
N GLN A 274 -8.21 -10.38 -26.57
CA GLN A 274 -9.52 -10.13 -26.01
C GLN A 274 -9.82 -11.18 -24.93
N ALA A 275 -10.76 -10.87 -24.03
CA ALA A 275 -11.14 -11.81 -22.98
C ALA A 275 -11.62 -13.18 -23.51
N ALA A 276 -12.10 -13.24 -24.76
CA ALA A 276 -12.54 -14.45 -25.44
C ALA A 276 -11.39 -15.33 -25.96
N ASP A 277 -10.18 -14.80 -26.10
CA ASP A 277 -9.01 -15.52 -26.63
C ASP A 277 -8.26 -16.32 -25.56
N PHE A 278 -8.69 -16.20 -24.31
CA PHE A 278 -8.21 -17.02 -23.21
C PHE A 278 -8.58 -18.49 -23.42
N ILE A 279 -7.55 -19.34 -23.41
CA ILE A 279 -7.65 -20.79 -23.48
C ILE A 279 -7.32 -21.34 -22.09
N ALA A 280 -8.34 -21.85 -21.39
CA ALA A 280 -8.14 -22.48 -20.08
C ALA A 280 -7.33 -23.78 -20.21
N PHE A 281 -6.48 -24.07 -19.23
CA PHE A 281 -5.84 -25.38 -19.13
C PHE A 281 -6.84 -26.47 -18.71
N ASP A 282 -6.65 -27.68 -19.25
CA ASP A 282 -7.49 -28.85 -19.01
C ASP A 282 -6.90 -29.78 -17.93
N ASN A 283 -7.71 -30.15 -16.93
CA ASN A 283 -7.37 -31.19 -15.95
C ASN A 283 -8.23 -32.43 -16.21
N LEU A 284 -7.72 -33.34 -17.04
CA LEU A 284 -8.45 -34.56 -17.44
C LEU A 284 -8.17 -35.75 -16.52
N ASP A 285 -7.05 -35.72 -15.78
CA ASP A 285 -6.60 -36.82 -14.91
C ASP A 285 -6.99 -36.62 -13.42
N GLY A 286 -7.52 -35.45 -13.07
CA GLY A 286 -8.05 -35.12 -11.76
C GLY A 286 -7.02 -34.58 -10.76
N PRO A 287 -7.39 -34.47 -9.46
CA PRO A 287 -6.62 -33.69 -8.48
C PRO A 287 -5.16 -34.09 -8.30
N ALA A 288 -4.86 -35.39 -8.42
CA ALA A 288 -3.51 -35.91 -8.28
C ALA A 288 -2.58 -35.55 -9.45
N GLY A 289 -3.15 -35.06 -10.56
CA GLY A 289 -2.45 -34.84 -11.82
C GLY A 289 -2.08 -36.12 -12.55
N GLY A 290 -1.52 -35.93 -13.75
CA GLY A 290 -1.08 -37.01 -14.62
C GLY A 290 -0.07 -36.54 -15.66
N PRO A 291 0.31 -37.42 -16.60
CA PRO A 291 1.14 -37.03 -17.74
C PRO A 291 0.51 -35.87 -18.51
N VAL A 292 1.32 -34.87 -18.87
CA VAL A 292 0.83 -33.69 -19.60
C VAL A 292 1.03 -33.80 -21.11
N SER A 293 0.16 -33.17 -21.89
CA SER A 293 0.25 -33.10 -23.35
C SER A 293 -0.60 -31.95 -23.93
N PRO A 294 -0.22 -31.34 -25.07
CA PRO A 294 -0.95 -30.17 -25.61
C PRO A 294 -2.44 -30.40 -25.87
N ASP A 295 -2.80 -31.56 -26.44
CA ASP A 295 -4.18 -31.92 -26.79
C ASP A 295 -4.93 -32.68 -25.65
N GLY A 296 -4.36 -32.73 -24.44
CA GLY A 296 -4.84 -33.61 -23.37
C GLY A 296 -4.82 -32.96 -22.00
N ASN A 297 -4.33 -33.70 -21.00
CA ASN A 297 -4.21 -33.20 -19.64
C ASN A 297 -3.06 -32.17 -19.56
N HIS A 298 -3.26 -31.08 -18.83
CA HIS A 298 -2.24 -30.05 -18.58
C HIS A 298 -1.85 -29.96 -17.09
N TRP A 299 -2.57 -30.63 -16.19
CA TRP A 299 -2.27 -30.62 -14.75
C TRP A 299 -1.32 -31.75 -14.35
N ASN A 300 -0.12 -31.42 -13.88
CA ASN A 300 0.87 -32.43 -13.46
C ASN A 300 0.78 -32.82 -11.97
N GLY A 301 -0.20 -32.26 -11.23
CA GLY A 301 -0.37 -32.46 -9.79
C GLY A 301 0.15 -31.30 -8.94
N THR A 302 0.89 -30.37 -9.55
CA THR A 302 1.46 -29.20 -8.87
C THR A 302 1.34 -27.90 -9.67
N GLN A 303 1.44 -27.97 -11.00
CA GLN A 303 1.33 -26.84 -11.91
C GLN A 303 0.65 -27.24 -13.22
N TRP A 304 0.19 -26.22 -13.96
CA TRP A 304 -0.26 -26.35 -15.33
C TRP A 304 0.94 -26.31 -16.29
N ASP A 305 0.96 -27.21 -17.25
CA ASP A 305 2.04 -27.40 -18.20
C ASP A 305 1.46 -28.02 -19.48
N LEU A 306 1.67 -27.36 -20.63
CA LEU A 306 1.23 -27.91 -21.92
C LEU A 306 2.10 -29.08 -22.37
N GLU A 307 3.42 -29.07 -22.11
CA GLU A 307 4.36 -30.13 -22.51
C GLU A 307 5.82 -29.86 -22.03
N ALA A 308 6.50 -30.88 -21.46
CA ALA A 308 7.87 -30.76 -20.93
C ALA A 308 9.03 -31.28 -21.84
N SER A 309 8.76 -31.86 -23.02
CA SER A 309 9.75 -32.38 -23.98
C SER A 309 9.26 -32.52 -25.45
N GLY A 310 9.04 -31.42 -26.18
CA GLY A 310 8.74 -31.40 -27.62
C GLY A 310 7.47 -30.70 -28.08
N GLY A 311 6.73 -30.05 -27.19
CA GLY A 311 5.61 -29.14 -27.44
C GLY A 311 5.91 -27.71 -26.96
N PRO A 312 4.91 -26.81 -26.96
CA PRO A 312 5.11 -25.42 -26.59
C PRO A 312 5.40 -25.36 -25.09
N TRP A 313 6.49 -24.70 -24.70
CA TRP A 313 6.91 -24.59 -23.31
C TRP A 313 6.10 -23.50 -22.59
N THR A 314 4.83 -23.82 -22.33
CA THR A 314 3.87 -22.95 -21.63
C THR A 314 3.53 -23.57 -20.28
N GLU A 315 4.03 -22.95 -19.21
CA GLU A 315 3.85 -23.43 -17.84
C GLU A 315 3.30 -22.33 -16.92
N LEU A 316 2.39 -22.70 -16.03
CA LEU A 316 1.84 -21.82 -15.01
C LEU A 316 1.66 -22.61 -13.70
N GLY A 317 2.51 -22.32 -12.73
CA GLY A 317 2.42 -22.84 -11.36
C GLY A 317 1.91 -21.78 -10.38
N GLN A 318 1.94 -22.10 -9.08
CA GLN A 318 1.48 -21.18 -8.04
C GLN A 318 2.15 -19.82 -8.15
N SER A 319 3.49 -19.76 -8.25
CA SER A 319 4.25 -18.54 -8.49
C SER A 319 5.07 -18.59 -9.79
N ASN A 320 5.62 -19.77 -10.12
CA ASN A 320 6.42 -19.98 -11.33
C ASN A 320 5.58 -19.87 -12.60
N THR A 321 6.16 -19.35 -13.67
CA THR A 321 5.52 -19.25 -14.98
C THR A 321 6.56 -19.23 -16.09
N HIS A 322 6.20 -19.77 -17.26
CA HIS A 322 7.03 -19.77 -18.45
C HIS A 322 6.11 -19.56 -19.67
N PRO A 323 6.21 -18.42 -20.39
CA PRO A 323 5.55 -18.25 -21.68
C PRO A 323 6.33 -19.01 -22.76
N ASN A 324 5.74 -19.19 -23.94
CA ASN A 324 6.43 -19.87 -25.04
C ASN A 324 6.73 -18.88 -26.17
N GLY A 325 7.99 -18.78 -26.59
CA GLY A 325 8.34 -18.17 -27.87
C GLY A 325 8.18 -19.13 -29.06
N GLU A 326 8.38 -18.65 -30.28
CA GLU A 326 8.29 -19.46 -31.50
C GLU A 326 9.46 -20.46 -31.67
N ASN A 327 10.36 -20.57 -30.68
CA ASN A 327 11.57 -21.39 -30.73
C ASN A 327 11.38 -22.85 -30.27
N SER A 328 10.20 -23.24 -29.80
CA SER A 328 9.81 -24.62 -29.51
C SER A 328 8.68 -25.06 -30.44
N ALA A 329 8.53 -26.37 -30.72
CA ALA A 329 7.43 -26.85 -31.56
C ALA A 329 6.08 -26.58 -30.86
N PRO A 330 5.00 -26.17 -31.55
CA PRO A 330 4.84 -26.09 -33.00
C PRO A 330 5.33 -24.79 -33.68
N ASN A 331 6.20 -24.02 -33.01
CA ASN A 331 6.69 -22.70 -33.40
C ASN A 331 5.61 -21.62 -33.28
N GLU A 332 4.90 -21.64 -32.16
CA GLU A 332 3.81 -20.71 -31.83
C GLU A 332 4.14 -19.97 -30.54
N GLU A 333 3.82 -18.68 -30.49
CA GLU A 333 4.00 -17.83 -29.32
C GLU A 333 2.79 -17.93 -28.39
N HIS A 334 3.02 -18.30 -27.13
CA HIS A 334 1.99 -18.40 -26.10
C HIS A 334 2.29 -17.50 -24.91
N TRP A 335 1.26 -16.80 -24.44
CA TRP A 335 1.32 -16.02 -23.21
C TRP A 335 0.58 -16.75 -22.10
N THR A 336 1.21 -17.00 -20.97
CA THR A 336 0.51 -17.59 -19.82
C THR A 336 -0.39 -16.56 -19.19
N VAL A 337 -1.61 -16.93 -18.79
CA VAL A 337 -2.61 -16.01 -18.23
C VAL A 337 -3.17 -16.53 -16.92
N ARG A 338 -3.10 -15.70 -15.87
CA ARG A 338 -3.89 -15.87 -14.64
C ARG A 338 -5.10 -14.96 -14.74
N ARG A 339 -6.30 -15.55 -14.67
CA ARG A 339 -7.58 -14.86 -14.80
C ARG A 339 -8.33 -14.87 -13.48
N TYR A 340 -8.76 -13.71 -13.03
CA TYR A 340 -9.77 -13.56 -11.99
C TYR A 340 -11.08 -13.06 -12.61
N VAL A 341 -12.21 -13.66 -12.21
CA VAL A 341 -13.55 -13.22 -12.65
C VAL A 341 -14.33 -12.75 -11.43
N ALA A 342 -14.69 -11.47 -11.35
CA ALA A 342 -15.27 -10.84 -10.16
C ALA A 342 -16.74 -11.25 -9.87
N ASN A 343 -17.01 -12.55 -9.74
CA ASN A 343 -18.35 -13.10 -9.50
C ASN A 343 -18.80 -13.01 -8.04
N ASP A 344 -17.88 -12.75 -7.13
CA ASP A 344 -18.08 -12.49 -5.70
C ASP A 344 -18.46 -11.02 -5.41
N LEU A 345 -18.21 -10.10 -6.34
CA LEU A 345 -18.74 -8.74 -6.28
C LEU A 345 -20.25 -8.73 -6.57
N THR A 346 -20.97 -7.82 -5.89
CA THR A 346 -22.42 -7.64 -6.06
C THR A 346 -22.81 -6.27 -6.60
N ASN A 347 -21.91 -5.30 -6.50
CA ASN A 347 -22.02 -3.96 -7.05
C ASN A 347 -20.70 -3.60 -7.75
N THR A 348 -20.67 -2.47 -8.45
CA THR A 348 -19.40 -1.87 -8.87
C THR A 348 -18.56 -1.62 -7.61
N THR A 349 -17.29 -1.98 -7.57
CA THR A 349 -16.43 -1.82 -6.40
C THR A 349 -15.09 -1.24 -6.85
N PRO A 350 -14.62 -0.13 -6.24
CA PRO A 350 -13.26 0.33 -6.42
C PRO A 350 -12.25 -0.73 -5.93
N VAL A 351 -11.32 -1.10 -6.79
CA VAL A 351 -10.33 -2.15 -6.52
C VAL A 351 -8.94 -1.66 -6.91
N GLU A 352 -7.97 -1.84 -6.00
CA GLU A 352 -6.55 -1.81 -6.31
C GLU A 352 -6.13 -3.18 -6.83
N ILE A 353 -5.61 -3.23 -8.05
CA ILE A 353 -4.94 -4.36 -8.64
C ILE A 353 -3.44 -4.16 -8.45
N THR A 354 -2.81 -5.01 -7.65
CA THR A 354 -1.35 -5.12 -7.58
C THR A 354 -0.90 -6.33 -8.38
N TRP A 355 -0.01 -6.12 -9.35
CA TRP A 355 0.61 -7.20 -10.09
C TRP A 355 2.13 -7.14 -10.01
N GLU A 356 2.74 -8.32 -9.95
CA GLU A 356 4.17 -8.48 -9.76
C GLU A 356 4.72 -9.42 -10.84
N MET A 357 5.93 -9.15 -11.32
CA MET A 357 6.69 -10.10 -12.12
C MET A 357 8.19 -9.98 -11.89
N ALA A 358 8.93 -11.08 -11.96
CA ALA A 358 10.39 -11.09 -11.89
C ALA A 358 10.97 -12.30 -12.62
N LYS A 359 12.20 -12.20 -13.14
CA LYS A 359 12.91 -13.37 -13.67
C LYS A 359 13.29 -14.31 -12.52
N ASN A 360 13.16 -15.60 -12.73
CA ASN A 360 13.76 -16.63 -11.88
C ASN A 360 14.84 -17.44 -12.61
N ASN A 361 14.81 -17.43 -13.94
CA ASN A 361 15.93 -17.79 -14.81
C ASN A 361 16.61 -16.50 -15.30
N LEU A 362 17.78 -16.18 -14.76
CA LEU A 362 18.49 -14.91 -15.00
C LEU A 362 19.31 -14.93 -16.31
N ASN A 363 18.66 -15.20 -17.44
CA ASN A 363 19.27 -15.25 -18.77
C ASN A 363 18.29 -14.71 -19.84
N GLY A 364 18.80 -14.49 -21.05
CA GLY A 364 17.98 -14.10 -22.20
C GLY A 364 17.66 -12.60 -22.27
N ASN A 365 16.66 -12.28 -23.07
CA ASN A 365 16.17 -10.97 -23.45
C ASN A 365 15.15 -10.41 -22.45
N GLY A 366 14.64 -11.24 -21.54
CA GLY A 366 13.65 -10.83 -20.55
C GLY A 366 12.24 -11.33 -20.86
N VAL A 367 11.24 -10.74 -20.20
CA VAL A 367 9.82 -11.05 -20.39
C VAL A 367 8.99 -9.77 -20.25
N GLY A 368 7.81 -9.78 -20.88
CA GLY A 368 6.80 -8.74 -20.69
C GLY A 368 5.68 -9.22 -19.75
N GLY A 369 5.13 -8.31 -18.96
CA GLY A 369 3.91 -8.51 -18.19
C GLY A 369 2.84 -7.56 -18.69
N VAL A 370 1.61 -8.07 -18.87
CA VAL A 370 0.49 -7.29 -19.40
C VAL A 370 -0.75 -7.53 -18.54
N LEU A 371 -1.33 -6.45 -18.05
CA LEU A 371 -2.58 -6.47 -17.29
C LEU A 371 -3.73 -6.09 -18.22
N PHE A 372 -4.76 -6.93 -18.27
CA PHE A 372 -6.00 -6.65 -18.98
C PHE A 372 -7.19 -6.57 -18.03
N VAL A 373 -8.09 -5.64 -18.31
CA VAL A 373 -9.42 -5.57 -17.70
C VAL A 373 -10.45 -5.70 -18.81
N ASN A 374 -11.30 -6.72 -18.75
CA ASN A 374 -12.30 -7.03 -19.76
C ASN A 374 -11.73 -7.15 -21.20
N GLY A 375 -10.47 -7.59 -21.31
CA GLY A 375 -9.75 -7.71 -22.57
C GLY A 375 -9.09 -6.43 -23.07
N GLU A 376 -9.27 -5.29 -22.38
CA GLU A 376 -8.53 -4.06 -22.67
C GLU A 376 -7.20 -4.08 -21.92
N GLN A 377 -6.09 -3.84 -22.62
CA GLN A 377 -4.78 -3.69 -21.99
C GLN A 377 -4.76 -2.38 -21.21
N VAL A 378 -4.58 -2.46 -19.90
CA VAL A 378 -4.61 -1.28 -19.01
C VAL A 378 -3.25 -0.94 -18.40
N ASP A 379 -2.35 -1.92 -18.31
CA ASP A 379 -0.98 -1.71 -17.84
C ASP A 379 -0.04 -2.75 -18.44
N THR A 380 1.24 -2.41 -18.54
CA THR A 380 2.28 -3.34 -18.98
C THR A 380 3.65 -2.95 -18.44
N ALA A 381 4.60 -3.86 -18.44
CA ALA A 381 6.00 -3.61 -18.20
C ALA A 381 6.86 -4.70 -18.84
N THR A 382 8.13 -4.40 -19.07
CA THR A 382 9.14 -5.34 -19.55
C THR A 382 10.28 -5.37 -18.55
N ILE A 383 10.78 -6.56 -18.23
CA ILE A 383 11.97 -6.74 -17.38
C ILE A 383 13.06 -7.45 -18.16
N ALA A 384 14.32 -7.07 -17.93
CA ALA A 384 15.47 -7.66 -18.60
C ALA A 384 15.72 -9.11 -18.14
N GLY A 385 16.39 -9.92 -18.97
CA GLY A 385 16.64 -11.33 -18.65
C GLY A 385 17.44 -11.58 -17.38
N ASN A 386 18.27 -10.63 -16.96
CA ASN A 386 19.05 -10.69 -15.71
C ASN A 386 18.33 -10.07 -14.49
N ASP A 387 17.07 -9.63 -14.63
CA ASP A 387 16.34 -8.92 -13.58
C ASP A 387 15.59 -9.87 -12.62
N GLY A 388 16.29 -10.30 -11.58
CA GLY A 388 15.74 -11.12 -10.51
C GLY A 388 14.93 -10.36 -9.45
N ALA A 389 14.96 -9.03 -9.48
CA ALA A 389 14.16 -8.19 -8.59
C ALA A 389 12.75 -8.03 -9.17
N GLY A 390 12.67 -7.70 -10.46
CA GLY A 390 11.44 -7.54 -11.20
C GLY A 390 10.71 -6.23 -10.89
N VAL A 391 9.39 -6.22 -11.12
CA VAL A 391 8.53 -5.05 -10.92
C VAL A 391 7.33 -5.41 -10.05
N VAL A 392 6.84 -4.39 -9.33
CA VAL A 392 5.55 -4.38 -8.64
C VAL A 392 4.80 -3.15 -9.14
N ARG A 393 3.61 -3.36 -9.68
CA ARG A 393 2.81 -2.29 -10.29
C ARG A 393 1.39 -2.30 -9.73
N LYS A 394 0.79 -1.11 -9.69
CA LYS A 394 -0.55 -0.88 -9.17
C LYS A 394 -1.42 -0.27 -10.25
N PHE A 395 -2.66 -0.71 -10.32
CA PHE A 395 -3.69 -0.16 -11.20
C PHE A 395 -5.03 -0.18 -10.47
N TYR A 396 -5.81 0.89 -10.60
CA TYR A 396 -7.10 1.05 -9.93
C TYR A 396 -8.24 0.98 -10.93
N VAL A 397 -9.29 0.24 -10.58
CA VAL A 397 -10.48 0.08 -11.43
C VAL A 397 -11.76 0.08 -10.60
N ASN A 398 -12.86 0.53 -11.19
CA ASN A 398 -14.19 0.33 -10.66
C ASN A 398 -14.76 -0.98 -11.23
N ALA A 399 -14.44 -2.10 -10.57
CA ALA A 399 -14.77 -3.45 -11.03
C ALA A 399 -16.26 -3.76 -10.85
N ASN A 400 -16.93 -4.24 -11.88
CA ASN A 400 -18.32 -4.67 -11.85
C ASN A 400 -18.45 -6.18 -11.61
N PRO A 401 -19.60 -6.66 -11.12
CA PRO A 401 -19.87 -8.10 -11.01
C PRO A 401 -19.67 -8.81 -12.35
N GLY A 402 -18.77 -9.77 -12.39
CA GLY A 402 -18.42 -10.56 -13.57
C GLY A 402 -17.35 -9.94 -14.48
N ASP A 403 -16.75 -8.80 -14.11
CA ASP A 403 -15.58 -8.27 -14.82
C ASP A 403 -14.43 -9.29 -14.78
N VAL A 404 -13.65 -9.31 -15.86
CA VAL A 404 -12.52 -10.22 -16.07
C VAL A 404 -11.22 -9.45 -15.92
N ILE A 405 -10.33 -9.92 -15.05
CA ILE A 405 -9.02 -9.31 -14.81
C ILE A 405 -7.96 -10.37 -15.11
N ASP A 406 -7.14 -10.12 -16.13
CA ASP A 406 -6.14 -11.06 -16.63
C ASP A 406 -4.74 -10.50 -16.46
N LEU A 407 -3.84 -11.27 -15.85
CA LEU A 407 -2.41 -11.00 -15.88
C LEU A 407 -1.73 -11.99 -16.83
N ALA A 408 -1.26 -11.48 -17.96
CA ALA A 408 -0.49 -12.22 -18.94
C ALA A 408 1.01 -12.03 -18.74
N LEU A 409 1.79 -13.08 -19.07
CA LEU A 409 3.24 -12.99 -19.23
C LEU A 409 3.59 -13.33 -20.68
N THR A 410 4.35 -12.46 -21.34
CA THR A 410 4.76 -12.58 -22.74
C THR A 410 6.24 -12.93 -22.83
N PRO A 411 6.66 -13.72 -23.84
CA PRO A 411 8.08 -13.88 -24.13
C PRO A 411 8.64 -12.58 -24.75
N ASN A 412 9.90 -12.23 -24.46
CA ASN A 412 10.55 -11.09 -25.11
C ASN A 412 11.54 -11.57 -26.18
N GLY A 413 11.01 -12.18 -27.24
CA GLY A 413 11.79 -12.82 -28.30
C GLY A 413 12.10 -14.29 -28.05
N ASN A 414 13.00 -14.85 -28.88
CA ASN A 414 13.18 -16.29 -29.02
C ASN A 414 14.52 -16.78 -28.44
N ASP A 415 14.59 -16.95 -27.12
CA ASP A 415 15.82 -17.43 -26.45
C ASP A 415 15.62 -18.64 -25.51
N GLY A 416 14.36 -19.00 -25.21
CA GLY A 416 14.03 -20.17 -24.36
C GLY A 416 14.45 -19.99 -22.90
N SER A 417 14.64 -18.75 -22.46
CA SER A 417 15.06 -18.36 -21.11
C SER A 417 13.99 -17.55 -20.40
N ASP A 418 12.70 -17.79 -20.70
CA ASP A 418 11.57 -16.97 -20.25
C ASP A 418 11.04 -17.31 -18.86
N GLY A 419 11.61 -18.32 -18.19
CA GLY A 419 11.27 -18.70 -16.81
C GLY A 419 11.24 -17.50 -15.86
N SER A 420 10.08 -17.31 -15.24
CA SER A 420 9.74 -16.15 -14.42
C SER A 420 8.83 -16.51 -13.25
N ARG A 421 8.57 -15.54 -12.38
CA ARG A 421 7.52 -15.59 -11.36
C ARG A 421 6.58 -14.40 -11.55
N ASN A 422 5.29 -14.60 -11.33
CA ASN A 422 4.31 -13.52 -11.32
C ASN A 422 3.21 -13.74 -10.27
N ARG A 423 2.52 -12.66 -9.90
CA ARG A 423 1.42 -12.65 -8.93
C ARG A 423 0.42 -11.55 -9.27
N LEU A 424 -0.86 -11.83 -9.05
CA LEU A 424 -1.96 -10.86 -9.16
C LEU A 424 -2.73 -10.83 -7.84
N THR A 425 -2.87 -9.65 -7.24
CA THR A 425 -3.57 -9.41 -5.97
C THR A 425 -4.57 -8.27 -6.15
N LEU A 426 -5.79 -8.43 -5.64
CA LEU A 426 -6.86 -7.44 -5.69
C LEU A 426 -7.26 -7.03 -4.27
N ARG A 427 -7.39 -5.73 -4.04
CA ARG A 427 -7.69 -5.14 -2.73
C ARG A 427 -8.82 -4.13 -2.83
N THR A 428 -9.61 -4.03 -1.76
CA THR A 428 -10.71 -3.06 -1.62
C THR A 428 -10.40 -1.97 -0.60
N ASP A 429 -9.41 -2.23 0.26
CA ASP A 429 -8.75 -1.27 1.14
C ASP A 429 -7.82 -0.35 0.32
N LEU A 430 -8.40 0.72 -0.24
CA LEU A 430 -7.65 1.70 -1.04
C LEU A 430 -6.85 2.66 -0.14
N PRO A 431 -5.67 3.14 -0.60
CA PRO A 431 -4.93 4.19 0.11
C PRO A 431 -5.69 5.52 0.18
N ASP A 432 -5.46 6.30 1.24
CA ASP A 432 -5.97 7.67 1.34
C ASP A 432 -5.34 8.59 0.28
N GLY A 433 -6.13 9.57 -0.19
CA GLY A 433 -5.68 10.60 -1.12
C GLY A 433 -5.99 10.29 -2.59
N PRO A 434 -5.53 11.16 -3.52
CA PRO A 434 -5.78 10.97 -4.94
C PRO A 434 -5.01 9.75 -5.47
N LEU A 435 -5.72 8.86 -6.15
CA LEU A 435 -5.18 7.64 -6.75
C LEU A 435 -4.96 7.87 -8.25
N TYR A 436 -3.84 7.37 -8.78
CA TYR A 436 -3.49 7.55 -10.20
C TYR A 436 -3.18 6.22 -10.85
N ASN A 437 -3.66 6.07 -12.07
CA ASN A 437 -3.24 5.00 -12.97
C ASN A 437 -2.12 5.50 -13.89
N PRO A 438 -1.20 4.62 -14.32
CA PRO A 438 -0.25 4.95 -15.36
C PRO A 438 -1.00 5.37 -16.62
N GLY A 439 -0.49 6.40 -17.31
CA GLY A 439 -1.01 6.75 -18.63
C GLY A 439 -0.62 5.71 -19.67
N GLU A 440 -1.32 5.74 -20.81
CA GLU A 440 -1.02 4.87 -21.95
C GLU A 440 0.41 5.11 -22.46
N ARG A 441 1.16 4.02 -22.68
CA ARG A 441 2.54 4.09 -23.19
C ARG A 441 2.53 4.44 -24.68
N VAL A 442 3.38 5.39 -25.05
CA VAL A 442 3.55 5.86 -26.43
C VAL A 442 4.92 5.57 -27.02
N ALA A 443 5.93 5.31 -26.19
CA ALA A 443 7.27 4.89 -26.64
C ALA A 443 8.04 4.11 -25.56
N ASP A 444 8.95 3.24 -25.99
CA ASP A 444 9.82 2.44 -25.13
C ASP A 444 11.21 2.30 -25.76
N SER A 445 12.22 2.88 -25.13
CA SER A 445 13.56 2.97 -25.71
C SER A 445 14.27 1.62 -25.88
N VAL A 446 13.80 0.58 -25.19
CA VAL A 446 14.42 -0.75 -25.20
C VAL A 446 13.76 -1.63 -26.25
N THR A 447 12.43 -1.74 -26.22
CA THR A 447 11.70 -2.64 -27.14
C THR A 447 11.63 -2.09 -28.56
N GLU A 448 11.71 -0.77 -28.72
CA GLU A 448 11.71 -0.10 -30.03
C GLU A 448 13.14 0.17 -30.53
N PHE A 449 14.18 -0.30 -29.81
CA PHE A 449 15.57 -0.12 -30.22
C PHE A 449 15.88 -0.82 -31.55
N SER A 450 16.36 -0.07 -32.53
CA SER A 450 16.65 -0.61 -33.86
C SER A 450 17.89 0.01 -34.51
N GLY A 451 18.36 -0.64 -35.57
CA GLY A 451 19.36 -0.09 -36.49
C GLY A 451 18.78 0.87 -37.54
N VAL A 452 17.49 1.21 -37.47
CA VAL A 452 16.81 2.04 -38.49
C VAL A 452 16.49 3.41 -37.92
N GLN A 453 17.11 4.46 -38.46
CA GLN A 453 16.84 5.84 -38.04
C GLN A 453 15.38 6.23 -38.34
N GLY A 454 14.72 6.84 -37.36
CA GLY A 454 13.34 7.30 -37.42
C GLY A 454 12.29 6.20 -37.31
N GLN A 455 12.68 4.93 -37.10
CA GLN A 455 11.72 3.88 -36.80
C GLN A 455 11.08 4.14 -35.43
N ASP A 456 9.76 4.05 -35.35
CA ASP A 456 8.98 4.32 -34.13
C ASP A 456 9.30 5.69 -33.50
N ASN A 457 9.63 6.66 -34.37
CA ASN A 457 10.06 8.02 -34.04
C ASN A 457 11.38 8.12 -33.24
N TRP A 458 12.17 7.05 -33.15
CA TRP A 458 13.48 7.03 -32.51
C TRP A 458 14.63 7.32 -33.48
N PHE A 459 15.59 8.11 -33.02
CA PHE A 459 16.84 8.40 -33.70
C PHE A 459 18.02 8.18 -32.74
N TYR A 460 19.16 7.76 -33.27
CA TYR A 460 20.33 7.39 -32.48
C TYR A 460 21.55 8.15 -32.98
N GLY A 461 22.33 8.70 -32.06
CA GLY A 461 23.46 9.53 -32.42
C GLY A 461 24.32 9.90 -31.23
N TYR A 462 25.04 10.99 -31.41
CA TYR A 462 25.93 11.54 -30.40
C TYR A 462 25.99 13.06 -30.51
N TYR A 463 26.54 13.70 -29.49
CA TYR A 463 26.88 15.11 -29.46
C TYR A 463 28.36 15.26 -29.16
N ASP A 464 29.08 16.09 -29.93
CA ASP A 464 30.51 16.34 -29.73
C ASP A 464 30.70 17.67 -28.98
N LEU A 465 30.82 17.56 -27.65
CA LEU A 465 31.00 18.70 -26.76
C LEU A 465 32.29 19.47 -27.06
N ARG A 466 33.37 18.78 -27.47
CA ARG A 466 34.62 19.48 -27.78
C ARG A 466 34.45 20.33 -29.03
N ALA A 467 33.90 19.75 -30.11
CA ALA A 467 33.65 20.50 -31.33
C ALA A 467 32.75 21.72 -31.06
N ASP A 468 31.69 21.54 -30.28
CA ASP A 468 30.77 22.63 -29.94
C ASP A 468 31.41 23.71 -29.04
N ALA A 469 32.23 23.32 -28.06
CA ALA A 469 32.96 24.26 -27.21
C ALA A 469 34.00 25.08 -27.97
N GLU A 470 34.58 24.53 -29.05
CA GLU A 470 35.59 25.20 -29.88
C GLU A 470 34.95 26.08 -30.97
N ASP A 471 33.87 25.64 -31.59
CA ASP A 471 33.27 26.29 -32.76
C ASP A 471 31.96 27.06 -32.46
N ALA A 472 31.37 26.89 -31.27
CA ALA A 472 30.10 27.50 -30.89
C ALA A 472 30.01 27.88 -29.40
N ASN A 473 29.09 27.32 -28.61
CA ASN A 473 28.78 27.79 -27.25
C ASN A 473 29.10 26.76 -26.15
N GLY A 474 29.41 25.50 -26.49
CA GLY A 474 29.69 24.44 -25.53
C GLY A 474 28.45 24.01 -24.75
N THR A 475 27.26 24.11 -25.34
CA THR A 475 25.98 23.82 -24.69
C THR A 475 25.04 23.16 -25.70
N TYR A 476 24.59 21.95 -25.37
CA TYR A 476 23.70 21.18 -26.22
C TYR A 476 22.41 21.92 -26.59
N ASP A 477 22.11 21.94 -27.88
CA ASP A 477 20.84 22.33 -28.51
C ASP A 477 20.40 21.21 -29.48
N VAL A 478 19.14 21.23 -29.92
CA VAL A 478 18.54 20.26 -30.85
C VAL A 478 19.37 20.08 -32.12
N GLY A 479 20.02 21.16 -32.57
CA GLY A 479 20.84 21.20 -33.78
C GLY A 479 22.18 20.49 -33.68
N ASP A 480 22.65 20.18 -32.47
CA ASP A 480 23.99 19.61 -32.24
C ASP A 480 23.99 18.08 -32.24
N PHE A 481 22.81 17.46 -32.36
CA PHE A 481 22.67 16.01 -32.55
C PHE A 481 23.25 15.56 -33.88
N ILE A 482 24.23 14.67 -33.82
CA ILE A 482 24.85 14.01 -34.96
C ILE A 482 24.32 12.59 -35.05
N GLU A 483 23.50 12.34 -36.07
CA GLU A 483 22.88 11.04 -36.33
C GLU A 483 23.93 9.99 -36.74
N TYR A 484 23.83 8.77 -36.19
CA TYR A 484 24.62 7.63 -36.67
C TYR A 484 24.17 7.18 -38.06
N LEU A 485 25.12 6.79 -38.91
CA LEU A 485 24.87 6.30 -40.26
C LEU A 485 24.73 4.78 -40.28
N ASN A 486 23.86 4.25 -41.13
CA ASN A 486 23.74 2.81 -41.39
C ASN A 486 23.65 2.55 -42.90
N ASP A 487 24.56 1.72 -43.42
CA ASP A 487 24.62 1.31 -44.83
C ASP A 487 24.08 -0.11 -45.08
N ASP A 488 23.42 -0.69 -44.07
CA ASP A 488 22.87 -2.05 -44.00
C ASP A 488 23.93 -3.17 -44.04
N THR A 489 25.22 -2.87 -43.90
CA THR A 489 26.27 -3.91 -43.91
C THR A 489 26.45 -4.63 -42.59
N ASN A 490 26.02 -4.03 -41.47
CA ASN A 490 26.32 -4.45 -40.10
C ASN A 490 27.84 -4.52 -39.83
N VAL A 491 28.64 -3.72 -40.54
CA VAL A 491 30.11 -3.69 -40.39
C VAL A 491 30.55 -2.30 -39.96
N VAL A 492 30.92 -2.17 -38.69
CA VAL A 492 31.51 -0.94 -38.14
C VAL A 492 33.00 -0.87 -38.47
N THR A 493 33.51 0.34 -38.73
CA THR A 493 34.94 0.56 -38.99
C THR A 493 35.80 0.24 -37.76
N ASN A 494 37.03 -0.20 -37.99
CA ASN A 494 38.05 -0.40 -36.96
C ASN A 494 39.34 0.39 -37.27
N ASP A 495 39.24 1.40 -38.14
CA ASP A 495 40.37 2.28 -38.46
C ASP A 495 40.59 3.29 -37.32
N GLU A 496 41.56 2.99 -36.46
CA GLU A 496 41.97 3.84 -35.33
C GLU A 496 42.75 5.11 -35.77
N THR A 497 42.87 5.38 -37.08
CA THR A 497 43.46 6.63 -37.57
C THR A 497 42.59 7.81 -37.11
N PRO A 498 43.15 8.82 -36.41
CA PRO A 498 42.36 9.95 -35.92
C PRO A 498 41.48 10.59 -36.99
N GLY A 499 40.16 10.60 -36.74
CA GLY A 499 39.14 11.14 -37.64
C GLY A 499 38.58 10.14 -38.67
N ALA A 500 39.10 8.93 -38.80
CA ALA A 500 38.62 7.96 -39.79
C ALA A 500 37.19 7.44 -39.50
N TRP A 501 36.78 7.45 -38.23
CA TRP A 501 35.41 7.12 -37.84
C TRP A 501 34.38 8.13 -38.37
N LEU A 502 34.75 9.40 -38.57
CA LEU A 502 33.86 10.42 -39.13
C LEU A 502 33.57 10.21 -40.62
N ASP A 503 34.45 9.47 -41.32
CA ASP A 503 34.29 9.13 -42.73
C ASP A 503 33.55 7.80 -42.93
N SER A 504 33.17 7.11 -41.84
CA SER A 504 32.45 5.83 -41.92
C SER A 504 31.02 6.04 -42.43
N GLU A 505 30.58 5.19 -43.36
CA GLU A 505 29.19 5.20 -43.86
C GLU A 505 28.26 4.33 -42.98
N ASN A 506 28.82 3.62 -41.98
CA ASN A 506 28.07 2.72 -41.09
C ASN A 506 28.61 2.69 -39.65
N HIS A 507 27.68 2.72 -38.69
CA HIS A 507 27.91 2.64 -37.25
C HIS A 507 27.04 1.57 -36.58
N TRP A 508 26.24 0.81 -37.34
CA TRP A 508 25.45 -0.29 -36.80
C TRP A 508 26.18 -1.63 -36.99
N ASP A 509 26.29 -2.44 -35.93
CA ASP A 509 26.96 -3.76 -35.99
C ASP A 509 26.00 -4.96 -36.07
N GLY A 510 24.68 -4.69 -36.11
CA GLY A 510 23.63 -5.70 -36.03
C GLY A 510 22.98 -5.82 -34.65
N ALA A 511 23.56 -5.24 -33.60
CA ALA A 511 23.05 -5.30 -32.24
C ALA A 511 23.15 -3.95 -31.48
N LYS A 512 24.14 -3.12 -31.79
CA LYS A 512 24.36 -1.80 -31.18
C LYS A 512 24.84 -0.78 -32.21
N TRP A 513 24.66 0.49 -31.87
CA TRP A 513 25.31 1.61 -32.56
C TRP A 513 26.68 1.85 -31.92
N ASP A 514 27.75 1.84 -32.71
CA ASP A 514 29.14 1.97 -32.26
C ASP A 514 29.89 2.83 -33.29
N LEU A 515 30.45 3.96 -32.85
CA LEU A 515 31.17 4.88 -33.73
C LEU A 515 32.48 4.27 -34.24
N LEU A 516 33.14 3.43 -33.44
CA LEU A 516 34.42 2.81 -33.76
C LEU A 516 34.58 1.49 -33.02
N ALA A 517 34.57 0.38 -33.76
CA ALA A 517 34.43 -0.98 -33.25
C ALA A 517 35.47 -1.37 -32.18
N ASN A 518 35.11 -1.23 -30.91
CA ASN A 518 35.89 -1.64 -29.72
C ASN A 518 37.39 -1.31 -29.82
N ALA A 519 37.71 -0.11 -30.28
CA ALA A 519 39.09 0.28 -30.54
C ALA A 519 39.91 0.46 -29.25
N SER A 520 41.20 0.20 -29.37
CA SER A 520 42.19 0.51 -28.33
C SER A 520 42.65 1.97 -28.36
N ALA A 521 42.28 2.71 -29.41
CA ALA A 521 42.49 4.14 -29.60
C ALA A 521 41.39 4.75 -30.49
N GLY A 522 40.86 5.92 -30.09
CA GLY A 522 39.69 6.57 -30.71
C GLY A 522 38.52 6.70 -29.72
N PRO A 523 37.43 7.40 -30.06
CA PRO A 523 36.29 7.58 -29.16
C PRO A 523 35.48 6.28 -29.02
N TRP A 524 35.25 5.82 -27.80
CA TRP A 524 34.29 4.75 -27.50
C TRP A 524 32.91 5.33 -27.20
N THR A 525 32.22 5.69 -28.29
CA THR A 525 30.87 6.22 -28.25
C THR A 525 29.91 5.18 -28.80
N GLU A 526 29.09 4.59 -27.91
CA GLU A 526 28.17 3.50 -28.26
C GLU A 526 26.77 3.67 -27.65
N LEU A 527 25.75 3.20 -28.36
CA LEU A 527 24.39 3.05 -27.84
C LEU A 527 23.93 1.60 -27.99
N THR A 528 23.41 1.05 -26.90
CA THR A 528 22.76 -0.26 -26.83
C THR A 528 21.29 -0.09 -26.47
N ALA A 529 20.47 -1.13 -26.59
CA ALA A 529 19.05 -1.05 -26.23
C ALA A 529 18.80 -0.56 -24.79
N THR A 530 19.69 -0.90 -23.85
CA THR A 530 19.52 -0.56 -22.42
C THR A 530 20.37 0.62 -21.95
N GLY A 531 21.22 1.20 -22.80
CA GLY A 531 22.16 2.23 -22.37
C GLY A 531 23.21 2.59 -23.43
N GLY A 532 24.46 2.75 -23.00
CA GLY A 532 25.57 3.12 -23.87
C GLY A 532 26.87 3.46 -23.13
N HIS A 533 27.84 3.97 -23.87
CA HIS A 533 29.13 4.45 -23.37
C HIS A 533 29.45 5.80 -24.03
N PRO A 534 29.61 6.90 -23.27
CA PRO A 534 30.12 8.17 -23.80
C PRO A 534 31.65 8.10 -23.98
N ALA A 535 32.25 9.02 -24.74
CA ALA A 535 33.71 9.08 -24.92
C ALA A 535 34.32 10.40 -24.45
N ALA A 536 35.57 10.37 -24.01
CA ALA A 536 36.34 11.54 -23.61
C ALA A 536 37.85 11.26 -23.73
N ASN A 537 38.67 12.04 -23.01
CA ASN A 537 40.13 12.08 -23.24
C ASN A 537 40.91 10.81 -22.81
N GLY A 538 40.26 9.70 -22.43
CA GLY A 538 40.90 8.48 -21.89
C GLY A 538 41.45 7.51 -22.94
N GLN A 539 41.02 7.62 -24.21
CA GLN A 539 41.43 6.70 -25.29
C GLN A 539 42.40 7.32 -26.32
N GLY A 540 43.09 8.39 -25.93
CA GLY A 540 44.21 8.94 -26.71
C GLY A 540 43.80 9.87 -27.86
N THR A 541 42.53 10.27 -27.92
CA THR A 541 42.00 11.28 -28.83
C THR A 541 41.30 12.38 -28.02
N PRO A 542 41.16 13.61 -28.56
CA PRO A 542 40.67 14.74 -27.79
C PRO A 542 39.14 14.78 -27.67
N GLU A 543 38.39 14.10 -28.52
CA GLU A 543 36.94 14.22 -28.61
C GLU A 543 36.26 13.95 -27.26
N VAL A 544 35.22 14.72 -26.97
CA VAL A 544 34.34 14.48 -25.81
C VAL A 544 32.92 14.36 -26.35
N GLN A 545 32.39 13.15 -26.32
CA GLN A 545 31.16 12.77 -27.01
C GLN A 545 30.14 12.19 -26.05
N TRP A 546 28.94 12.78 -26.07
CA TRP A 546 27.78 12.25 -25.38
C TRP A 546 27.05 11.31 -26.32
N THR A 547 26.59 10.18 -25.83
CA THR A 547 25.68 9.35 -26.62
C THR A 547 24.27 9.89 -26.44
N VAL A 548 23.51 9.98 -27.53
CA VAL A 548 22.18 10.60 -27.52
C VAL A 548 21.17 9.69 -28.20
N ARG A 549 20.11 9.34 -27.47
CA ARG A 549 18.88 8.78 -28.03
C ARG A 549 17.87 9.91 -28.16
N ARG A 550 17.25 10.04 -29.33
CA ARG A 550 16.28 11.07 -29.64
C ARG A 550 14.93 10.44 -29.93
N TRP A 551 13.87 10.93 -29.30
CA TRP A 551 12.50 10.63 -29.68
C TRP A 551 11.81 11.89 -30.18
N VAL A 552 11.02 11.77 -31.24
CA VAL A 552 10.24 12.88 -31.80
C VAL A 552 8.76 12.60 -31.59
N SER A 553 8.10 13.42 -30.79
CA SER A 553 6.68 13.23 -30.51
C SER A 553 5.83 13.44 -31.77
N ASP A 554 4.90 12.55 -32.04
CA ASP A 554 3.88 12.70 -33.08
C ASP A 554 2.52 13.15 -32.53
N GLU A 555 2.45 13.41 -31.23
CA GLU A 555 1.24 13.77 -30.49
C GLU A 555 1.44 15.06 -29.66
N GLU A 556 0.36 15.66 -29.16
CA GLU A 556 0.40 16.82 -28.25
C GLU A 556 -0.25 16.46 -26.91
N GLY A 557 0.33 16.93 -25.80
CA GLY A 557 -0.20 16.62 -24.47
C GLY A 557 0.83 16.73 -23.35
N GLU A 558 0.40 16.32 -22.16
CA GLU A 558 1.28 16.11 -21.01
C GLU A 558 1.65 14.62 -20.95
N PHE A 559 2.95 14.34 -20.80
CA PHE A 559 3.53 13.01 -20.83
C PHE A 559 4.36 12.77 -19.58
N SER A 560 4.37 11.53 -19.12
CA SER A 560 5.32 11.00 -18.13
C SER A 560 6.50 10.34 -18.83
N ILE A 561 7.70 10.63 -18.35
CA ILE A 561 8.94 9.94 -18.72
C ILE A 561 9.43 9.22 -17.47
N GLU A 562 9.42 7.88 -17.53
CA GLU A 562 9.93 7.00 -16.48
C GLU A 562 11.17 6.26 -16.99
N GLY A 563 12.15 5.99 -16.12
CA GLY A 563 13.37 5.33 -16.56
C GLY A 563 14.38 5.06 -15.44
N LEU A 564 15.55 4.56 -15.83
CA LEU A 564 16.64 4.27 -14.89
C LEU A 564 17.99 4.68 -15.49
N LEU A 565 18.74 5.52 -14.76
CA LEU A 565 20.16 5.78 -14.98
C LEU A 565 21.00 4.94 -14.02
N ASN A 566 21.98 4.20 -14.53
CA ASN A 566 22.95 3.49 -13.70
C ASN A 566 24.29 3.35 -14.42
N ASN A 567 25.31 4.04 -13.92
CA ASN A 567 26.71 3.72 -14.16
C ASN A 567 27.14 2.64 -13.15
N GLY A 568 27.29 1.41 -13.63
CA GLY A 568 27.41 0.21 -12.77
C GLY A 568 28.77 0.01 -12.12
N SER A 569 29.76 0.85 -12.46
CA SER A 569 31.09 0.79 -11.89
C SER A 569 31.34 1.96 -10.93
N ALA A 570 31.89 1.67 -9.76
CA ALA A 570 32.45 2.71 -8.89
C ALA A 570 33.91 3.08 -9.27
N ASP A 571 34.50 2.38 -10.26
CA ASP A 571 35.86 2.59 -10.72
C ASP A 571 35.88 3.67 -11.83
N GLY A 572 35.53 4.91 -11.48
CA GLY A 572 35.44 6.05 -12.39
C GLY A 572 34.94 7.31 -11.66
N ASP A 573 34.71 8.40 -12.40
CA ASP A 573 33.99 9.58 -11.90
C ASP A 573 32.48 9.54 -12.16
N GLY A 574 32.02 8.57 -12.96
CA GLY A 574 30.61 8.29 -13.23
C GLY A 574 30.12 9.00 -14.50
N THR A 575 28.82 8.95 -14.74
CA THR A 575 28.19 9.62 -15.89
C THR A 575 27.02 10.49 -15.44
N ILE A 576 26.76 11.55 -16.20
CA ILE A 576 25.57 12.37 -16.03
C ILE A 576 24.54 11.92 -17.06
N GLY A 577 23.37 11.48 -16.61
CA GLY A 577 22.21 11.34 -17.48
C GLY A 577 21.55 12.70 -17.65
N ARG A 578 21.12 13.03 -18.87
CA ARG A 578 20.43 14.30 -19.18
C ARG A 578 19.21 14.05 -20.06
N ILE A 579 18.18 14.87 -19.87
CA ILE A 579 16.97 14.89 -20.71
C ILE A 579 16.68 16.32 -21.15
N PHE A 580 16.52 16.51 -22.45
CA PHE A 580 16.17 17.78 -23.05
C PHE A 580 14.82 17.67 -23.77
N VAL A 581 14.01 18.71 -23.66
CA VAL A 581 12.79 18.90 -24.48
C VAL A 581 12.97 20.15 -25.31
N ASP A 582 12.95 20.00 -26.63
CA ASP A 582 13.17 21.09 -27.60
C ASP A 582 14.43 21.91 -27.28
N GLY A 583 15.51 21.21 -26.92
CA GLY A 583 16.83 21.79 -26.57
C GLY A 583 16.91 22.40 -25.17
N THR A 584 15.81 22.38 -24.40
CA THR A 584 15.81 22.84 -23.01
C THR A 584 16.04 21.67 -22.07
N GLU A 585 17.09 21.73 -21.24
CA GLU A 585 17.34 20.71 -20.21
C GLU A 585 16.21 20.72 -19.17
N VAL A 586 15.54 19.58 -19.03
CA VAL A 586 14.43 19.38 -18.08
C VAL A 586 14.80 18.45 -16.93
N TRP A 587 15.86 17.64 -17.10
CA TRP A 587 16.36 16.74 -16.08
C TRP A 587 17.85 16.46 -16.27
N SER A 588 18.59 16.36 -15.16
CA SER A 588 20.00 15.95 -15.14
C SER A 588 20.35 15.38 -13.77
N GLU A 589 20.98 14.21 -13.74
CA GLU A 589 21.49 13.58 -12.50
C GLU A 589 22.79 12.81 -12.74
N LEU A 590 23.62 12.70 -11.70
CA LEU A 590 24.86 11.93 -11.68
C LEU A 590 24.59 10.49 -11.21
N SER A 591 25.17 9.51 -11.90
CA SER A 591 25.30 8.14 -11.43
C SER A 591 26.78 7.73 -11.37
N ASN A 592 27.21 7.21 -10.21
CA ASN A 592 28.54 6.64 -10.00
C ASN A 592 28.43 5.44 -9.04
N GLY A 593 28.15 4.26 -9.59
CA GLY A 593 27.85 3.05 -8.83
C GLY A 593 26.46 3.02 -8.18
N THR A 594 25.58 3.97 -8.51
CA THR A 594 24.23 4.10 -7.92
C THR A 594 23.14 4.23 -8.97
N SER A 595 22.06 3.44 -8.86
CA SER A 595 20.87 3.63 -9.68
C SER A 595 20.14 4.93 -9.32
N VAL A 596 19.76 5.70 -10.33
CA VAL A 596 18.94 6.91 -10.20
C VAL A 596 17.68 6.73 -11.06
N PRO A 597 16.48 6.69 -10.46
CA PRO A 597 15.24 6.62 -11.23
C PRO A 597 14.94 7.97 -11.90
N VAL A 598 14.31 7.89 -13.07
CA VAL A 598 13.71 9.04 -13.77
C VAL A 598 12.20 8.95 -13.57
N ASP A 599 11.59 10.07 -13.18
CA ASP A 599 10.14 10.27 -13.08
C ASP A 599 9.87 11.76 -13.33
N LEU A 600 9.40 12.10 -14.53
CA LEU A 600 9.28 13.48 -15.01
C LEU A 600 8.01 13.68 -15.83
N LEU A 601 7.26 14.75 -15.53
CA LEU A 601 6.19 15.24 -16.39
C LEU A 601 6.68 16.32 -17.35
N VAL A 602 6.36 16.17 -18.64
CA VAL A 602 6.69 17.12 -19.70
C VAL A 602 5.45 17.44 -20.54
N ASN A 603 5.37 18.67 -21.06
CA ASN A 603 4.34 19.05 -22.03
C ASN A 603 4.97 19.08 -23.42
N LEU A 604 4.46 18.26 -24.33
CA LEU A 604 4.98 18.09 -25.69
C LEU A 604 3.96 18.58 -26.72
N ALA A 605 4.46 19.11 -27.82
CA ALA A 605 3.68 19.38 -29.03
C ALA A 605 4.04 18.35 -30.11
N VAL A 606 3.18 18.22 -31.13
CA VAL A 606 3.52 17.42 -32.32
C VAL A 606 4.82 17.97 -32.93
N GLY A 607 5.82 17.10 -33.03
CA GLY A 607 7.17 17.40 -33.50
C GLY A 607 8.15 17.85 -32.42
N SER A 608 7.76 17.89 -31.13
CA SER A 608 8.69 18.14 -30.04
C SER A 608 9.77 17.07 -29.99
N VAL A 609 11.01 17.50 -29.78
CA VAL A 609 12.19 16.64 -29.70
C VAL A 609 12.53 16.37 -28.24
N VAL A 610 12.62 15.09 -27.87
CA VAL A 610 13.07 14.65 -26.55
C VAL A 610 14.41 13.93 -26.70
N ASP A 611 15.48 14.53 -26.18
CA ASP A 611 16.85 13.99 -26.27
C ASP A 611 17.29 13.45 -24.91
N PHE A 612 17.69 12.18 -24.90
CA PHE A 612 18.22 11.46 -23.74
C PHE A 612 19.72 11.26 -23.94
N ALA A 613 20.54 11.94 -23.13
CA ALA A 613 21.99 11.95 -23.31
C ALA A 613 22.73 11.30 -22.13
N ILE A 614 23.79 10.56 -22.43
CA ILE A 614 24.79 10.10 -21.45
C ILE A 614 26.03 10.97 -21.63
N ASP A 615 26.37 11.74 -20.61
CA ASP A 615 27.47 12.70 -20.57
C ASP A 615 28.64 12.14 -19.73
N PRO A 616 29.88 12.12 -20.26
CA PRO A 616 31.07 11.62 -19.55
C PRO A 616 31.59 12.57 -18.46
N ASP A 617 31.00 13.76 -18.26
CA ASP A 617 31.46 14.73 -17.27
C ASP A 617 31.08 14.38 -15.82
N GLY A 618 31.14 13.10 -15.41
CA GLY A 618 30.66 12.62 -14.11
C GLY A 618 31.09 13.45 -12.88
N ALA A 619 32.31 13.99 -12.89
CA ALA A 619 32.82 14.86 -11.82
C ALA A 619 32.39 16.35 -11.91
N GLY A 620 31.67 16.76 -12.95
CA GLY A 620 31.27 18.14 -13.21
C GLY A 620 32.47 19.05 -13.50
N ASN A 621 33.43 18.55 -14.26
CA ASN A 621 34.67 19.24 -14.59
C ASN A 621 34.47 20.27 -15.70
N TYR A 622 33.41 20.13 -16.52
CA TYR A 622 33.13 21.07 -17.59
C TYR A 622 32.59 22.40 -17.06
N ASN A 623 33.20 23.49 -17.51
CA ASN A 623 32.80 24.84 -17.22
C ASN A 623 32.72 25.60 -18.54
N VAL A 624 31.50 25.89 -18.99
CA VAL A 624 31.25 26.66 -20.22
C VAL A 624 31.95 28.03 -20.24
N ALA A 625 32.22 28.63 -19.07
CA ALA A 625 32.94 29.90 -18.98
C ALA A 625 34.47 29.76 -19.13
N ASP A 626 34.99 28.53 -19.05
CA ASP A 626 36.38 28.16 -19.30
C ASP A 626 36.44 26.93 -20.21
N PRO A 627 36.32 27.11 -21.55
CA PRO A 627 36.29 25.99 -22.49
C PRO A 627 37.50 25.06 -22.42
N THR A 628 38.61 25.49 -21.80
CA THR A 628 39.80 24.61 -21.60
C THR A 628 39.56 23.54 -20.53
N SER A 629 38.50 23.65 -19.73
CA SER A 629 38.11 22.63 -18.77
C SER A 629 37.63 21.33 -19.43
N VAL A 630 37.29 21.35 -20.73
CA VAL A 630 36.94 20.16 -21.51
C VAL A 630 38.08 19.13 -21.54
N ASP A 631 39.33 19.57 -21.36
CA ASP A 631 40.52 18.71 -21.25
C ASP A 631 40.58 17.93 -19.93
N LEU A 632 39.71 18.25 -18.96
CA LEU A 632 39.64 17.60 -17.65
C LEU A 632 38.60 16.48 -17.60
N ILE A 633 37.75 16.38 -18.62
CA ILE A 633 36.72 15.33 -18.74
C ILE A 633 37.42 14.01 -19.12
N ALA A 634 37.08 12.93 -18.45
CA ALA A 634 37.62 11.60 -18.69
C ALA A 634 36.47 10.60 -18.81
N ASP A 635 36.63 9.57 -19.64
CA ASP A 635 35.62 8.55 -19.95
C ASP A 635 35.93 7.25 -19.23
N GLY A 636 36.20 7.35 -17.93
CA GLY A 636 36.83 6.33 -17.10
C GLY A 636 36.26 4.92 -17.29
N ASN A 637 35.22 4.56 -16.56
CA ASN A 637 34.51 3.29 -16.71
C ASN A 637 33.03 3.61 -16.83
N ASP A 638 32.69 4.18 -17.98
CA ASP A 638 31.47 4.97 -18.15
C ASP A 638 30.34 4.20 -18.80
N GLY A 639 30.48 2.86 -18.85
CA GLY A 639 29.40 1.96 -19.24
C GLY A 639 28.16 2.22 -18.39
N THR A 640 27.11 2.69 -19.06
CA THR A 640 25.93 3.24 -18.39
C THR A 640 24.67 2.58 -18.93
N THR A 641 23.81 2.14 -18.03
CA THR A 641 22.41 1.78 -18.31
C THR A 641 21.60 3.05 -18.28
N PHE A 642 20.89 3.35 -19.37
CA PHE A 642 19.97 4.49 -19.45
C PHE A 642 18.86 4.21 -20.46
N TYR A 643 17.69 3.86 -19.93
CA TYR A 643 16.50 3.51 -20.69
C TYR A 643 15.24 4.16 -20.10
N PHE A 644 14.20 4.27 -20.94
CA PHE A 644 12.99 5.02 -20.63
C PHE A 644 11.74 4.44 -21.27
N THR A 645 10.62 4.72 -20.65
CA THR A 645 9.28 4.64 -21.22
C THR A 645 8.66 6.02 -21.22
N ILE A 646 8.01 6.39 -22.32
CA ILE A 646 7.21 7.60 -22.43
C ILE A 646 5.75 7.18 -22.47
N SER A 647 4.95 7.77 -21.60
CA SER A 647 3.52 7.54 -21.49
C SER A 647 2.77 8.85 -21.43
N HIS A 648 1.48 8.85 -21.70
CA HIS A 648 0.62 9.96 -21.29
C HIS A 648 0.72 10.21 -19.78
N ALA A 649 0.39 11.42 -19.35
CA ALA A 649 0.38 11.77 -17.92
C ALA A 649 -0.51 10.80 -17.10
N PRO A 650 -0.16 10.52 -15.83
CA PRO A 650 -0.96 9.67 -14.97
C PRO A 650 -2.41 10.15 -14.88
N ILE A 651 -3.34 9.19 -14.97
CA ILE A 651 -4.77 9.47 -15.01
C ILE A 651 -5.32 9.38 -13.60
N LEU A 652 -5.93 10.46 -13.10
CA LEU A 652 -6.64 10.45 -11.81
C LEU A 652 -7.75 9.39 -11.86
N PHE A 653 -7.63 8.38 -11.02
CA PHE A 653 -8.69 7.41 -10.78
C PHE A 653 -9.70 8.01 -9.81
N VAL A 654 -10.97 7.97 -10.18
CA VAL A 654 -12.09 8.34 -9.30
C VAL A 654 -12.77 7.05 -8.86
N PRO A 655 -12.65 6.65 -7.58
CA PRO A 655 -13.39 5.54 -7.02
C PRO A 655 -14.89 5.78 -7.20
N THR A 656 -15.59 4.86 -7.85
CA THR A 656 -17.05 4.86 -8.00
C THR A 656 -17.57 3.45 -7.74
N GLY A 657 -18.69 3.30 -7.02
CA GLY A 657 -19.35 2.01 -6.85
C GLY A 657 -19.56 1.51 -5.41
N GLY A 658 -18.93 2.09 -4.38
CA GLY A 658 -19.33 1.83 -2.99
C GLY A 658 -20.80 2.19 -2.72
N LEU A 659 -21.34 1.83 -1.55
CA LEU A 659 -22.61 2.42 -1.10
C LEU A 659 -22.43 3.95 -1.19
N PRO A 660 -23.22 4.69 -1.98
CA PRO A 660 -22.99 6.12 -2.07
C PRO A 660 -23.09 6.72 -0.66
N GLY A 661 -22.06 7.48 -0.26
CA GLY A 661 -21.93 8.01 1.10
C GLY A 661 -21.03 7.18 2.04
N ASP A 662 -20.58 6.00 1.66
CA ASP A 662 -19.60 5.20 2.40
C ASP A 662 -18.20 5.75 2.06
N PHE A 663 -17.68 6.62 2.92
CA PHE A 663 -16.43 7.34 2.69
C PHE A 663 -15.22 6.60 3.26
N ASN A 664 -15.43 5.66 4.20
CA ASN A 664 -14.37 4.86 4.78
C ASN A 664 -14.19 3.49 4.07
N GLY A 665 -15.11 3.13 3.16
CA GLY A 665 -15.05 1.94 2.33
C GLY A 665 -15.37 0.64 3.07
N ASP A 666 -16.00 0.70 4.25
CA ASP A 666 -16.30 -0.48 5.08
C ASP A 666 -17.58 -1.22 4.68
N GLY A 667 -18.31 -0.70 3.70
CA GLY A 667 -19.55 -1.26 3.17
C GLY A 667 -20.78 -0.96 4.03
N GLN A 668 -20.69 -0.05 5.01
CA GLN A 668 -21.81 0.47 5.78
C GLN A 668 -22.04 1.96 5.49
N LEU A 669 -23.21 2.46 5.89
CA LEU A 669 -23.47 3.89 5.98
C LEU A 669 -23.69 4.20 7.46
N ASP A 670 -22.66 4.64 8.15
CA ASP A 670 -22.69 4.81 9.60
C ASP A 670 -22.21 6.19 10.08
N ALA A 671 -21.95 6.31 11.38
CA ALA A 671 -21.60 7.59 11.97
C ALA A 671 -20.25 8.10 11.46
N ALA A 672 -19.29 7.22 11.16
CA ALA A 672 -17.97 7.62 10.66
C ALA A 672 -18.08 8.38 9.34
N ASP A 673 -18.97 7.94 8.45
CA ASP A 673 -19.20 8.56 7.15
C ASP A 673 -19.81 9.96 7.27
N ILE A 674 -20.95 10.08 7.98
CA ILE A 674 -21.64 11.37 8.07
C ILE A 674 -20.89 12.36 8.98
N ASP A 675 -20.11 11.88 9.95
CA ASP A 675 -19.21 12.72 10.73
C ASP A 675 -18.08 13.26 9.84
N ALA A 676 -17.52 12.45 8.94
CA ALA A 676 -16.52 12.91 7.97
C ALA A 676 -17.11 13.94 6.99
N LEU A 677 -18.33 13.71 6.49
CA LEU A 677 -19.03 14.64 5.60
C LEU A 677 -19.34 15.98 6.26
N THR A 678 -19.84 15.96 7.50
CA THR A 678 -20.12 17.20 8.25
C THR A 678 -18.85 17.96 8.61
N MET A 679 -17.75 17.25 8.89
CA MET A 679 -16.44 17.87 9.11
C MET A 679 -15.87 18.53 7.84
N GLU A 680 -15.96 17.86 6.69
CA GLU A 680 -15.54 18.41 5.39
C GLU A 680 -16.32 19.70 5.09
N SER A 681 -17.65 19.67 5.25
CA SER A 681 -18.52 20.85 5.10
C SER A 681 -18.10 21.98 6.05
N ALA A 682 -17.87 21.68 7.33
CA ALA A 682 -17.52 22.67 8.35
C ALA A 682 -16.18 23.37 8.07
N THR A 683 -15.23 22.66 7.47
CA THR A 683 -13.92 23.22 7.08
C THR A 683 -13.96 23.96 5.74
N GLY A 684 -15.08 23.90 5.00
CA GLY A 684 -15.23 24.45 3.66
C GLY A 684 -14.44 23.67 2.60
N GLY A 685 -14.16 22.40 2.88
CA GLY A 685 -13.58 21.45 1.94
C GLY A 685 -14.52 21.18 0.76
N ASN A 686 -13.97 20.66 -0.34
CA ASN A 686 -14.74 20.30 -1.54
C ASN A 686 -14.21 18.98 -2.11
N GLY A 687 -13.83 18.04 -1.25
CA GLY A 687 -13.38 16.72 -1.64
C GLY A 687 -14.41 16.03 -2.53
N ALA A 688 -13.98 15.56 -3.70
CA ALA A 688 -14.88 15.01 -4.72
C ALA A 688 -15.68 13.80 -4.22
N ILE A 689 -15.15 13.06 -3.24
CA ILE A 689 -15.87 11.92 -2.64
C ILE A 689 -17.08 12.37 -1.82
N TYR A 690 -17.04 13.56 -1.21
CA TYR A 690 -18.09 14.10 -0.34
C TYR A 690 -19.17 14.90 -1.11
N ASP A 691 -18.91 15.29 -2.36
CA ASP A 691 -19.87 15.96 -3.25
C ASP A 691 -20.86 14.94 -3.84
N LEU A 692 -21.85 14.56 -3.03
CA LEU A 692 -22.82 13.54 -3.37
C LEU A 692 -23.79 14.00 -4.46
N ASN A 693 -23.94 15.31 -4.65
CA ASN A 693 -24.89 15.90 -5.60
C ASN A 693 -24.25 16.36 -6.94
N ASN A 694 -22.93 16.32 -7.04
CA ASN A 694 -22.10 16.71 -8.20
C ASN A 694 -22.21 18.18 -8.60
N ASP A 695 -22.28 19.11 -7.64
CA ASP A 695 -22.27 20.56 -7.92
C ASP A 695 -20.93 21.25 -7.61
N SER A 696 -19.88 20.45 -7.37
CA SER A 696 -18.52 20.85 -7.02
C SER A 696 -18.41 21.56 -5.68
N LYS A 697 -19.35 21.29 -4.78
CA LYS A 697 -19.33 21.79 -3.39
C LYS A 697 -19.68 20.66 -2.44
N VAL A 698 -19.19 20.79 -1.21
CA VAL A 698 -19.63 19.96 -0.09
C VAL A 698 -20.39 20.87 0.86
N ASP A 699 -21.72 20.72 0.87
CA ASP A 699 -22.60 21.55 1.70
C ASP A 699 -23.83 20.81 2.25
N GLN A 700 -24.79 21.56 2.79
CA GLN A 700 -26.02 21.00 3.36
C GLN A 700 -26.80 20.11 2.40
N LEU A 701 -26.67 20.31 1.08
CA LEU A 701 -27.32 19.47 0.08
C LEU A 701 -26.75 18.05 0.09
N ASP A 702 -25.45 17.90 0.30
CA ASP A 702 -24.77 16.60 0.39
C ASP A 702 -25.12 15.91 1.70
N ILE A 703 -25.07 16.63 2.84
CA ILE A 703 -25.51 16.10 4.14
C ILE A 703 -26.96 15.62 4.07
N THR A 704 -27.84 16.44 3.48
CA THR A 704 -29.25 16.08 3.31
C THR A 704 -29.40 14.85 2.43
N ARG A 705 -28.63 14.74 1.34
CA ARG A 705 -28.65 13.57 0.45
C ARG A 705 -28.17 12.32 1.17
N TRP A 706 -27.08 12.41 1.94
CA TRP A 706 -26.56 11.28 2.72
C TRP A 706 -27.61 10.75 3.69
N ILE A 707 -28.14 11.60 4.58
CA ILE A 707 -29.08 11.14 5.61
C ILE A 707 -30.41 10.72 5.01
N ARG A 708 -30.90 11.45 4.00
CA ARG A 708 -32.26 11.22 3.49
C ARG A 708 -32.36 10.18 2.39
N ASP A 709 -31.44 10.21 1.43
CA ASP A 709 -31.56 9.41 0.21
C ASP A 709 -30.74 8.13 0.34
N LEU A 710 -29.59 8.19 1.02
CA LEU A 710 -28.65 7.07 1.13
C LEU A 710 -28.94 6.22 2.38
N LYS A 711 -28.92 6.85 3.57
CA LYS A 711 -29.24 6.17 4.85
C LYS A 711 -30.73 5.90 5.06
N ASN A 712 -31.60 6.64 4.36
CA ASN A 712 -33.06 6.63 4.56
C ASN A 712 -33.47 6.87 6.03
N SER A 713 -32.90 7.90 6.65
CA SER A 713 -33.28 8.34 7.99
C SER A 713 -33.73 9.81 8.02
N TRP A 714 -33.88 10.35 9.23
CA TRP A 714 -34.34 11.69 9.56
C TRP A 714 -33.16 12.59 9.95
N VAL A 715 -33.27 13.88 9.66
CA VAL A 715 -32.38 14.88 10.26
C VAL A 715 -32.69 14.92 11.76
N GLY A 716 -31.68 14.67 12.59
CA GLY A 716 -31.84 14.54 14.05
C GLY A 716 -31.63 13.13 14.61
N ASP A 717 -31.62 12.10 13.76
CA ASP A 717 -31.25 10.74 14.13
C ASP A 717 -29.72 10.67 14.34
N ALA A 718 -29.28 10.82 15.59
CA ALA A 718 -27.89 10.96 15.97
C ALA A 718 -27.21 9.60 16.15
N ASN A 719 -27.96 8.56 16.52
CA ASN A 719 -27.46 7.20 16.67
C ASN A 719 -27.63 6.34 15.40
N LEU A 720 -28.25 6.90 14.36
CA LEU A 720 -28.48 6.30 13.05
C LEU A 720 -29.30 5.00 13.11
N ASP A 721 -30.22 4.90 14.08
CA ASP A 721 -31.10 3.74 14.26
C ASP A 721 -32.35 3.77 13.35
N GLY A 722 -32.48 4.81 12.53
CA GLY A 722 -33.58 5.01 11.59
C GLY A 722 -34.71 5.88 12.13
N GLN A 723 -34.64 6.32 13.39
CA GLN A 723 -35.68 7.09 14.06
C GLN A 723 -35.10 8.32 14.73
N PHE A 724 -35.72 9.49 14.52
CA PHE A 724 -35.42 10.67 15.34
C PHE A 724 -36.38 10.72 16.54
N ASN A 725 -35.88 10.44 17.74
CA ASN A 725 -36.67 10.39 18.97
C ASN A 725 -35.89 10.87 20.21
N THR A 726 -36.42 10.60 21.40
CA THR A 726 -35.80 11.00 22.66
C THR A 726 -34.42 10.36 22.90
N SER A 727 -34.12 9.16 22.38
CA SER A 727 -32.80 8.54 22.49
C SER A 727 -31.71 9.39 21.85
N ASP A 728 -31.99 9.98 20.68
CA ASP A 728 -31.05 10.88 19.99
C ASP A 728 -30.75 12.10 20.82
N LEU A 729 -31.79 12.75 21.36
CA LEU A 729 -31.60 13.93 22.20
C LEU A 729 -30.77 13.61 23.45
N VAL A 730 -30.89 12.39 24.00
CA VAL A 730 -30.03 11.96 25.12
C VAL A 730 -28.57 11.84 24.67
N VAL A 731 -28.30 11.24 23.52
CA VAL A 731 -26.94 11.15 22.94
C VAL A 731 -26.36 12.56 22.75
N LEU A 732 -27.09 13.44 22.07
CA LEU A 732 -26.67 14.80 21.77
C LEU A 732 -26.37 15.64 23.02
N PHE A 733 -27.27 15.62 24.02
CA PHE A 733 -27.06 16.42 25.24
C PHE A 733 -26.03 15.78 26.19
N SER A 734 -25.76 14.48 26.07
CA SER A 734 -24.68 13.83 26.81
C SER A 734 -23.30 14.16 26.24
N ALA A 735 -23.20 14.43 24.94
CA ALA A 735 -21.96 14.91 24.30
C ALA A 735 -21.53 16.30 24.82
N GLY A 736 -22.47 17.11 25.30
CA GLY A 736 -22.18 18.36 26.00
C GLY A 736 -21.71 19.51 25.11
N THR A 737 -21.86 19.41 23.78
CA THR A 737 -21.45 20.39 22.74
C THR A 737 -22.47 21.50 22.48
N TYR A 738 -23.68 21.41 23.04
CA TYR A 738 -24.77 22.35 22.76
C TYR A 738 -24.49 23.78 23.24
N GLU A 739 -24.49 24.75 22.31
CA GLU A 739 -24.39 26.19 22.59
C GLU A 739 -23.15 26.60 23.42
N ASN A 740 -22.09 25.78 23.40
CA ASN A 740 -20.88 26.01 24.19
C ASN A 740 -19.65 26.40 23.34
N GLY A 741 -19.76 26.34 22.02
CA GLY A 741 -18.69 26.67 21.07
C GLY A 741 -17.62 25.59 20.88
N ALA A 742 -17.82 24.39 21.41
CA ALA A 742 -17.01 23.22 21.10
C ALA A 742 -17.35 22.71 19.69
N ALA A 743 -16.34 22.15 19.01
CA ALA A 743 -16.55 21.52 17.72
C ALA A 743 -17.53 20.34 17.85
N ALA A 744 -18.41 20.20 16.88
CA ALA A 744 -19.34 19.11 16.76
C ALA A 744 -19.29 18.52 15.34
N VAL A 745 -19.72 17.27 15.26
CA VAL A 745 -20.00 16.49 14.04
C VAL A 745 -21.44 15.98 14.15
N TRP A 746 -21.94 15.27 13.13
CA TRP A 746 -23.32 14.75 13.14
C TRP A 746 -23.69 14.01 14.43
N SER A 747 -22.87 13.06 14.86
CA SER A 747 -23.09 12.23 16.05
C SER A 747 -23.10 13.02 17.36
N THR A 748 -22.56 14.25 17.36
CA THR A 748 -22.52 15.18 18.50
C THR A 748 -23.34 16.45 18.28
N GLY A 749 -24.16 16.50 17.23
CA GLY A 749 -25.25 17.46 17.04
C GLY A 749 -25.11 18.48 15.92
N ASP A 750 -24.05 18.43 15.12
CA ASP A 750 -23.94 19.28 13.93
C ASP A 750 -24.76 18.70 12.77
N PHE A 751 -26.03 19.09 12.70
CA PHE A 751 -26.95 18.66 11.62
C PHE A 751 -26.94 19.62 10.42
N THR A 752 -26.22 20.75 10.55
CA THR A 752 -26.10 21.77 9.51
C THR A 752 -24.72 21.82 8.82
N GLY A 753 -23.77 21.00 9.28
CA GLY A 753 -22.42 20.92 8.75
C GLY A 753 -21.60 22.19 8.96
N ASP A 754 -21.89 22.98 10.00
CA ASP A 754 -21.20 24.24 10.31
C ASP A 754 -20.11 24.08 11.40
N GLY A 755 -19.93 22.86 11.91
CA GLY A 755 -18.96 22.46 12.90
C GLY A 755 -19.39 22.71 14.34
N LEU A 756 -20.64 23.12 14.60
CA LEU A 756 -21.14 23.45 15.92
C LEU A 756 -22.52 22.83 16.18
N PHE A 757 -22.78 22.42 17.42
CA PHE A 757 -24.13 22.05 17.83
C PHE A 757 -24.86 23.26 18.45
N THR A 758 -25.77 23.86 17.69
CA THR A 758 -26.51 25.06 18.09
C THR A 758 -28.03 24.89 18.00
N THR A 759 -28.76 25.92 18.38
CA THR A 759 -30.20 26.00 18.17
C THR A 759 -30.56 25.84 16.68
N THR A 760 -29.67 26.21 15.75
CA THR A 760 -29.92 26.09 14.31
C THR A 760 -30.06 24.62 13.88
N ASP A 761 -29.26 23.73 14.44
CA ASP A 761 -29.28 22.28 14.20
C ASP A 761 -30.56 21.65 14.73
N LEU A 762 -30.96 21.99 15.96
CA LEU A 762 -32.24 21.55 16.51
C LEU A 762 -33.41 22.06 15.69
N VAL A 763 -33.34 23.29 15.18
CA VAL A 763 -34.37 23.81 14.28
C VAL A 763 -34.37 23.05 12.96
N ALA A 764 -33.21 22.70 12.40
CA ALA A 764 -33.12 21.90 11.18
C ALA A 764 -33.73 20.50 11.36
N ALA A 765 -33.34 19.80 12.43
CA ALA A 765 -33.86 18.48 12.79
C ALA A 765 -35.37 18.49 13.06
N LEU A 766 -35.87 19.42 13.89
CA LEU A 766 -37.30 19.50 14.21
C LEU A 766 -38.14 19.97 13.01
N SER A 767 -37.57 20.78 12.12
CA SER A 767 -38.25 21.23 10.90
C SER A 767 -38.37 20.12 9.85
N ASP A 768 -37.54 19.07 9.92
CA ASP A 768 -37.68 17.87 9.10
C ASP A 768 -38.97 17.09 9.43
N GLY A 769 -39.47 17.24 10.66
CA GLY A 769 -40.74 16.68 11.11
C GLY A 769 -40.70 15.20 11.49
N GLY A 770 -39.51 14.62 11.60
CA GLY A 770 -39.28 13.21 11.96
C GLY A 770 -39.38 12.88 13.45
N TYR A 771 -39.43 13.90 14.33
CA TYR A 771 -39.39 13.67 15.78
C TYR A 771 -40.59 12.83 16.27
N GLU A 772 -40.30 11.68 16.87
CA GLU A 772 -41.27 10.69 17.35
C GLU A 772 -42.21 10.17 16.23
N ALA A 773 -41.79 10.27 14.97
CA ALA A 773 -42.55 9.79 13.81
C ALA A 773 -42.30 8.30 13.48
N GLY A 774 -41.29 7.69 14.10
CA GLY A 774 -40.81 6.33 13.81
C GLY A 774 -39.92 6.27 12.56
N GLU A 775 -39.67 5.05 12.06
CA GLU A 775 -38.82 4.84 10.89
C GLU A 775 -39.33 5.60 9.66
N ARG A 776 -38.40 6.17 8.89
CA ARG A 776 -38.76 6.89 7.67
C ARG A 776 -39.27 5.93 6.60
N ALA A 777 -40.51 6.14 6.16
CA ALA A 777 -41.14 5.30 5.16
C ALA A 777 -40.29 5.27 3.87
N ALA A 778 -39.85 4.07 3.48
CA ALA A 778 -39.10 3.86 2.25
C ALA A 778 -39.83 4.50 1.06
N VAL A 779 -39.13 5.36 0.33
CA VAL A 779 -39.64 5.92 -0.92
C VAL A 779 -39.80 4.75 -1.88
N ALA A 780 -41.04 4.34 -2.17
CA ALA A 780 -41.30 3.30 -3.15
C ALA A 780 -40.64 3.70 -4.47
N ALA A 781 -39.66 2.92 -4.94
CA ALA A 781 -39.06 3.09 -6.25
C ALA A 781 -40.19 3.20 -7.27
N VAL A 782 -40.35 4.37 -7.87
CA VAL A 782 -41.24 4.55 -9.01
C VAL A 782 -40.67 3.63 -10.09
N PRO A 783 -41.40 2.62 -10.57
CA PRO A 783 -40.88 1.81 -11.65
C PRO A 783 -40.58 2.75 -12.82
N GLU A 784 -39.31 2.86 -13.20
CA GLU A 784 -38.98 3.48 -14.46
C GLU A 784 -39.84 2.82 -15.55
N PRO A 785 -40.41 3.58 -16.49
CA PRO A 785 -41.20 2.98 -17.56
C PRO A 785 -40.27 2.01 -18.29
N SER A 786 -40.43 0.71 -18.00
CA SER A 786 -39.59 -0.35 -18.55
C SER A 786 -39.38 -0.06 -20.02
N SER A 787 -38.13 -0.03 -20.46
CA SER A 787 -37.71 0.22 -21.84
C SER A 787 -38.46 -0.67 -22.85
N ILE A 788 -39.08 -1.77 -22.37
CA ILE A 788 -40.08 -2.60 -23.05
C ILE A 788 -41.34 -1.84 -23.49
N LEU A 789 -41.90 -0.91 -22.69
CA LEU A 789 -43.06 -0.09 -23.07
C LEU A 789 -42.70 0.94 -24.16
N LEU A 790 -41.51 1.53 -24.11
CA LEU A 790 -40.99 2.40 -25.16
C LEU A 790 -40.68 1.62 -26.45
N LEU A 791 -40.13 0.42 -26.32
CA LEU A 791 -39.88 -0.50 -27.43
C LEU A 791 -41.20 -0.97 -28.07
N ALA A 792 -42.20 -1.32 -27.26
CA ALA A 792 -43.53 -1.70 -27.74
C ALA A 792 -44.25 -0.53 -28.43
N ALA A 793 -44.16 0.68 -27.89
CA ALA A 793 -44.70 1.89 -28.53
C ALA A 793 -43.97 2.21 -29.84
N GLY A 794 -42.64 2.04 -29.88
CA GLY A 794 -41.82 2.20 -31.08
C GLY A 794 -42.16 1.17 -32.17
N LEU A 795 -42.32 -0.10 -31.81
CA LEU A 795 -42.70 -1.18 -32.72
C LEU A 795 -44.13 -1.01 -33.25
N LEU A 796 -45.07 -0.54 -32.43
CA LEU A 796 -46.43 -0.21 -32.86
C LEU A 796 -46.45 1.00 -33.80
N GLY A 797 -45.62 2.02 -33.56
CA GLY A 797 -45.42 3.16 -34.44
C GLY A 797 -44.85 2.77 -35.81
N LEU A 798 -43.86 1.87 -35.84
CA LEU A 798 -43.26 1.33 -37.06
C LEU A 798 -44.25 0.43 -37.84
N ALA A 799 -45.05 -0.37 -37.16
CA ALA A 799 -46.10 -1.19 -37.77
C ALA A 799 -47.24 -0.35 -38.38
N ALA A 800 -47.60 0.77 -37.75
CA ALA A 800 -48.60 1.70 -38.27
C ALA A 800 -48.10 2.47 -39.51
N ARG A 801 -46.80 2.76 -39.58
CA ARG A 801 -46.17 3.44 -40.74
C ARG A 801 -46.03 2.53 -41.96
N ARG A 802 -45.99 1.21 -41.76
CA ARG A 802 -45.90 0.20 -42.84
C ARG A 802 -47.25 -0.13 -43.50
N ARG A 803 -48.37 0.38 -42.95
CA ARG A 803 -49.74 0.18 -43.46
C ARG A 803 -50.37 1.42 -44.11
N ARG A 804 -49.59 2.46 -44.42
CA ARG A 804 -50.05 3.63 -45.19
C ARG A 804 -49.39 3.70 -46.55
#